data_AF-A0A8I2YP86-F1
#
_entry.id   AF-A0A8I2YP86-F1
#
_cell.length_a   1.000
_cell.length_b   1.000
_cell.length_c   1.000
_cell.angle_alpha   90.00
_cell.angle_beta   90.00
_cell.angle_gamma   90.00
#
_symmetry.space_group_name_H-M   'P 1'
#
loop_
_entity.id
_entity.type
_entity.pdbx_description
1 polymer ?
#
loop_
_entity_poly.entity_id
_entity_poly.type
_entity_poly.pdbx_seq_one_letter_code
_entity_poly.pdbx_strand_id
1 'polypeptide(L)'
;MPSSAASKRFLHIYDALPLDAQQLLVQKHLAPLLDLVPKDKRHKATASATEMQQRFARMPALNPKAKKAEIASLLLELSRDSKRAVIKERSRREQLLSEAIDTLVQWLNDIWKVVYEFRTNYKVAHACLLFACDALDRIGNDCGGCRCLYASMFIPIKITRSSGKLVRSFMLNGAHNLENVILWIWRDLFMTILATGTKRQRSVVPDMIDDIRVLLGWRALEQLLRGGSKSFCEDQEEDEEEELFAAQHQDHTNEWPDIVDDDGDQNYTSDDWSTLCDELYPKCFYASHWSWRITDQQPQLRDLVHNALLGIFKVAPSGPLYSSMIAIAEDEDELEEQLHPLLMSAAGHSSDNLSAALGIMSLNNRSDSVDTLLNAHKHLLRPQDAASLQFAVLIMSSNFFYRTHAISIVEEELMDVTKVFRAAIRFSFCNIESENNKTELIQILALGQDSLNRRTRVTRWVKGVVTPQADTPHPMAFAALVMGLPFPPGVEASDEGDMLGFFEVDGDDPEGEDLREEFRPTIKARLQGWVDTAVAINGGPALLLKVYAKVIVDLPFLKGSDVVEEMSARISDRPSKHHVSDALEAFREFCEKQRRNLALARGKASRAKAAATASTSRAGMSRTGPGSGATSSVPHTASQPTLDPIEDVD
;
A
#
# COMPACT_ATOMS: atom_id res chain seq x y z
N MET A 1 20.58 41.66 -42.60
CA MET A 1 20.81 41.02 -41.28
C MET A 1 20.47 39.53 -41.35
N PRO A 2 21.42 38.62 -41.65
CA PRO A 2 21.20 37.17 -41.73
C PRO A 2 21.98 36.33 -40.67
N SER A 3 22.57 36.93 -39.63
CA SER A 3 23.57 36.28 -38.76
C SER A 3 23.05 35.21 -37.78
N SER A 4 21.75 35.19 -37.49
CA SER A 4 21.14 34.25 -36.52
C SER A 4 21.22 32.79 -36.97
N ALA A 5 21.13 32.52 -38.27
CA ALA A 5 21.11 31.15 -38.80
C ALA A 5 22.49 30.46 -38.74
N ALA A 6 23.58 31.18 -39.00
CA ALA A 6 24.92 30.63 -39.03
C ALA A 6 25.44 30.28 -37.62
N SER A 7 25.19 31.15 -36.63
CA SER A 7 25.56 30.90 -35.24
C SER A 7 24.82 29.69 -34.66
N LYS A 8 23.51 29.57 -34.91
CA LYS A 8 22.72 28.40 -34.50
C LYS A 8 23.22 27.11 -35.13
N ARG A 9 23.59 27.13 -36.42
CA ARG A 9 24.15 25.96 -37.10
C ARG A 9 25.52 25.58 -36.54
N PHE A 10 26.37 26.56 -36.22
CA PHE A 10 27.66 26.31 -35.58
C PHE A 10 27.50 25.66 -34.20
N LEU A 11 26.63 26.21 -33.34
CA LEU A 11 26.38 25.66 -32.01
C LEU A 11 25.84 24.23 -32.08
N HIS A 12 24.92 23.93 -33.00
CA HIS A 12 24.46 22.56 -33.22
C HIS A 12 25.59 21.61 -33.60
N ILE A 13 26.54 22.04 -34.43
CA ILE A 13 27.71 21.22 -34.80
C ILE A 13 28.64 21.08 -33.59
N TYR A 14 28.91 22.17 -32.88
CA TYR A 14 29.75 22.18 -31.69
C TYR A 14 29.24 21.20 -30.62
N ASP A 15 27.95 21.26 -30.29
CA ASP A 15 27.32 20.41 -29.27
C ASP A 15 27.25 18.92 -29.67
N ALA A 16 27.38 18.62 -30.97
CA ALA A 16 27.43 17.26 -31.50
C ALA A 16 28.84 16.66 -31.50
N LEU A 17 29.89 17.48 -31.33
CA LEU A 17 31.27 17.00 -31.30
C LEU A 17 31.61 16.36 -29.94
N PRO A 18 32.47 15.32 -29.90
CA PRO A 18 33.10 14.84 -28.67
C PRO A 18 33.90 15.95 -27.96
N LEU A 19 34.05 15.88 -26.64
CA LEU A 19 34.74 16.91 -25.83
C LEU A 19 36.16 17.22 -26.34
N ASP A 20 36.93 16.20 -26.74
CA ASP A 20 38.28 16.39 -27.28
C ASP A 20 38.26 17.18 -28.60
N ALA A 21 37.27 16.91 -29.45
CA ALA A 21 37.07 17.63 -30.71
C ALA A 21 36.53 19.05 -30.49
N GLN A 22 35.68 19.26 -29.48
CA GLN A 22 35.26 20.59 -29.06
C GLN A 22 36.46 21.43 -28.59
N GLN A 23 37.29 20.87 -27.71
CA GLN A 23 38.53 21.55 -27.26
C GLN A 23 39.44 21.86 -28.43
N LEU A 24 39.65 20.91 -29.35
CA LEU A 24 40.49 21.11 -30.52
C LEU A 24 39.92 22.21 -31.44
N LEU A 25 38.61 22.23 -31.65
CA LEU A 25 37.91 23.28 -32.40
C LEU A 25 38.08 24.66 -31.73
N VAL A 26 37.92 24.73 -30.40
CA VAL A 26 38.16 25.96 -29.62
C VAL A 26 39.60 26.42 -29.79
N GLN A 27 40.57 25.55 -29.55
CA GLN A 27 42.00 25.88 -29.57
C GLN A 27 42.49 26.27 -30.97
N LYS A 28 42.13 25.51 -32.01
CA LYS A 28 42.68 25.72 -33.36
C LYS A 28 41.92 26.74 -34.19
N HIS A 29 40.61 26.89 -33.95
CA HIS A 29 39.76 27.71 -34.82
C HIS A 29 39.13 28.89 -34.09
N LEU A 30 38.62 28.73 -32.86
CA LEU A 30 37.95 29.85 -32.16
C LEU A 30 38.91 30.79 -31.43
N ALA A 31 39.96 30.28 -30.79
CA ALA A 31 40.93 31.09 -30.07
C ALA A 31 41.69 32.06 -31.00
N PRO A 32 42.20 31.64 -32.18
CA PRO A 32 42.83 32.57 -33.11
C PRO A 32 41.86 33.62 -33.67
N LEU A 33 40.58 33.28 -33.81
CA LEU A 33 39.56 34.26 -34.21
C LEU A 33 39.40 35.35 -33.17
N LEU A 34 39.53 35.04 -31.87
CA LEU A 34 39.48 36.02 -30.78
C LEU A 34 40.57 37.10 -30.92
N ASP A 35 41.74 36.71 -31.45
CA ASP A 35 42.86 37.61 -31.72
C ASP A 35 42.64 38.55 -32.91
N LEU A 36 41.67 38.23 -33.77
CA LEU A 36 41.28 39.06 -34.91
C LEU A 36 40.12 40.02 -34.60
N VAL A 37 39.40 39.81 -33.48
CA VAL A 37 38.30 40.69 -33.04
C VAL A 37 38.87 42.00 -32.44
N PRO A 38 38.18 43.15 -32.63
CA PRO A 38 38.51 44.40 -31.95
C PRO A 38 38.76 44.24 -30.44
N LYS A 39 39.73 45.00 -29.92
CA LYS A 39 40.21 44.90 -28.52
C LYS A 39 39.07 44.92 -27.50
N ASP A 40 38.08 45.81 -27.67
CA ASP A 40 36.96 45.94 -26.72
C ASP A 40 36.13 44.64 -26.60
N LYS A 41 35.84 43.99 -27.73
CA LYS A 41 35.10 42.73 -27.76
C LYS A 41 35.94 41.55 -27.25
N ARG A 42 37.24 41.56 -27.52
CA ARG A 42 38.18 40.58 -26.97
C ARG A 42 38.23 40.69 -25.45
N HIS A 43 38.44 41.89 -24.92
CA HIS A 43 38.42 42.15 -23.48
C HIS A 43 37.09 41.72 -22.85
N LYS A 44 35.96 42.01 -23.49
CA LYS A 44 34.64 41.56 -23.01
C LYS A 44 34.52 40.03 -23.00
N ALA A 45 34.97 39.34 -24.05
CA ALA A 45 34.94 37.88 -24.11
C ALA A 45 35.88 37.24 -23.07
N THR A 46 37.09 37.76 -22.91
CA THR A 46 38.03 37.28 -21.89
C THR A 46 37.54 37.58 -20.49
N ALA A 47 36.93 38.75 -20.24
CA ALA A 47 36.36 39.09 -18.94
C ALA A 47 35.21 38.13 -18.59
N SER A 48 34.32 37.84 -19.54
CA SER A 48 33.24 36.87 -19.36
C SER A 48 33.77 35.44 -19.13
N ALA A 49 34.85 35.04 -19.82
CA ALA A 49 35.51 33.75 -19.59
C ALA A 49 36.16 33.67 -18.20
N THR A 50 36.82 34.74 -17.76
CA THR A 50 37.42 34.84 -16.41
C THR A 50 36.34 34.83 -15.33
N GLU A 51 35.22 35.53 -15.54
CA GLU A 51 34.06 35.51 -14.64
C GLU A 51 33.47 34.10 -14.53
N MET A 52 33.30 33.40 -15.65
CA MET A 52 32.89 31.99 -15.64
C MET A 52 33.91 31.11 -14.92
N GLN A 53 35.21 31.28 -15.17
CA GLN A 53 36.25 30.54 -14.47
C GLN A 53 36.20 30.76 -12.95
N GLN A 54 36.07 32.02 -12.51
CA GLN A 54 35.96 32.38 -11.10
C GLN A 54 34.70 31.79 -10.48
N ARG A 55 33.58 31.84 -11.20
CA ARG A 55 32.31 31.20 -10.77
C ARG A 55 32.50 29.72 -10.52
N PHE A 56 33.20 28.98 -11.38
CA PHE A 56 33.38 27.53 -11.21
C PHE A 56 34.62 27.14 -10.38
N ALA A 57 35.46 28.08 -9.95
CA ALA A 57 36.69 27.79 -9.22
C ALA A 57 36.46 27.10 -7.87
N ARG A 58 35.30 27.32 -7.24
CA ARG A 58 34.90 26.72 -5.95
C ARG A 58 34.01 25.49 -6.10
N MET A 59 33.78 25.01 -7.32
CA MET A 59 32.88 23.88 -7.56
C MET A 59 33.49 22.59 -7.01
N PRO A 60 32.76 21.85 -6.13
CA PRO A 60 33.21 20.54 -5.67
C PRO A 60 33.39 19.54 -6.82
N ALA A 61 34.43 18.71 -6.72
CA ALA A 61 34.66 17.64 -7.69
C ALA A 61 33.94 16.36 -7.24
N LEU A 62 32.84 16.00 -7.92
CA LEU A 62 32.03 14.84 -7.51
C LEU A 62 32.75 13.49 -7.62
N ASN A 63 33.70 13.35 -8.55
CA ASN A 63 34.50 12.15 -8.84
C ASN A 63 33.87 10.80 -8.40
N PRO A 64 32.83 10.32 -9.11
CA PRO A 64 32.09 9.12 -8.71
C PRO A 64 32.97 7.87 -8.63
N LYS A 65 34.06 7.80 -9.41
CA LYS A 65 34.98 6.66 -9.38
C LYS A 65 35.75 6.58 -8.07
N ALA A 66 36.27 7.72 -7.59
CA ALA A 66 36.98 7.78 -6.32
C ALA A 66 36.06 7.44 -5.15
N LYS A 67 34.86 8.04 -5.13
CA LYS A 67 33.87 7.76 -4.07
C LYS A 67 33.37 6.31 -4.07
N LYS A 68 33.15 5.71 -5.25
CA LYS A 68 32.85 4.28 -5.37
C LYS A 68 33.94 3.40 -4.77
N ALA A 69 35.21 3.71 -5.04
CA ALA A 69 36.33 2.93 -4.50
C ALA A 69 36.46 3.06 -2.97
N GLU A 70 36.25 4.27 -2.44
CA GLU A 70 36.26 4.55 -1.00
C GLU A 70 35.16 3.78 -0.26
N ILE A 71 33.90 3.91 -0.70
CA ILE A 71 32.76 3.20 -0.10
C ILE A 71 32.89 1.69 -0.25
N ALA A 72 33.35 1.19 -1.41
CA ALA A 72 33.61 -0.24 -1.60
C ALA A 72 34.68 -0.77 -0.64
N SER A 73 35.71 0.02 -0.34
CA SER A 73 36.73 -0.33 0.66
C SER A 73 36.11 -0.44 2.05
N LEU A 74 35.27 0.52 2.46
CA LEU A 74 34.58 0.51 3.76
C LEU A 74 33.63 -0.69 3.88
N LEU A 75 32.85 -0.99 2.84
CA LEU A 75 31.97 -2.17 2.80
C LEU A 75 32.75 -3.48 2.94
N LEU A 76 33.88 -3.60 2.25
CA LEU A 76 34.77 -4.76 2.37
C LEU A 76 35.31 -4.89 3.80
N GLU A 77 35.73 -3.79 4.43
CA GLU A 77 36.18 -3.82 5.82
C GLU A 77 35.06 -4.22 6.79
N LEU A 78 33.84 -3.71 6.58
CA LEU A 78 32.68 -4.03 7.39
C LEU A 78 32.30 -5.52 7.28
N SER A 79 32.41 -6.09 6.07
CA SER A 79 32.25 -7.54 5.83
C SER A 79 33.35 -8.40 6.44
N ARG A 80 34.58 -7.86 6.59
CA ARG A 80 35.69 -8.55 7.25
C ARG A 80 35.56 -8.49 8.77
N ASP A 81 35.11 -7.36 9.30
CA ASP A 81 34.86 -7.15 10.72
C ASP A 81 33.73 -8.07 11.23
N SER A 82 32.64 -8.22 10.47
CA SER A 82 31.56 -9.15 10.81
C SER A 82 32.06 -10.59 10.96
N LYS A 83 32.97 -11.03 10.09
CA LYS A 83 33.63 -12.35 10.19
C LYS A 83 34.58 -12.46 11.38
N ARG A 84 35.31 -11.39 11.73
CA ARG A 84 36.23 -11.37 12.88
C ARG A 84 35.51 -11.37 14.23
N ALA A 85 34.37 -10.69 14.32
CA ALA A 85 33.56 -10.64 15.53
C ALA A 85 33.13 -12.04 16.02
N VAL A 86 32.93 -12.98 15.09
CA VAL A 86 32.63 -14.39 15.41
C VAL A 86 33.78 -15.08 16.17
N ILE A 87 35.02 -14.64 15.96
CA ILE A 87 36.24 -15.23 16.54
C ILE A 87 36.60 -14.57 17.90
N LYS A 88 35.66 -13.87 18.55
CA LYS A 88 35.80 -13.14 19.83
C LYS A 88 36.75 -11.93 19.80
N GLU A 89 37.03 -11.34 18.64
CA GLU A 89 37.66 -10.01 18.57
C GLU A 89 36.61 -8.91 18.78
N ARG A 90 37.01 -7.76 19.37
CA ARG A 90 36.13 -6.60 19.54
C ARG A 90 35.79 -6.01 18.16
N SER A 91 34.52 -6.12 17.78
CA SER A 91 33.94 -5.56 16.55
C SER A 91 34.15 -4.05 16.45
N ARG A 92 34.54 -3.56 15.26
CA ARG A 92 34.63 -2.12 14.90
C ARG A 92 33.47 -1.65 14.02
N ARG A 93 32.46 -2.48 13.82
CA ARG A 93 31.26 -2.21 13.00
C ARG A 93 30.67 -0.80 13.14
N GLU A 94 30.45 -0.31 14.36
CA GLU A 94 29.85 1.00 14.60
C GLU A 94 30.69 2.14 14.00
N GLN A 95 32.01 2.07 14.17
CA GLN A 95 32.94 3.06 13.63
C GLN A 95 32.97 3.03 12.10
N LEU A 96 33.07 1.84 11.51
CA LEU A 96 33.08 1.67 10.04
C LEU A 96 31.76 2.12 9.41
N LEU A 97 30.64 1.85 10.10
CA LEU A 97 29.32 2.29 9.67
C LEU A 97 29.22 3.81 9.71
N SER A 98 29.62 4.44 10.83
CA SER A 98 29.62 5.91 10.95
C SER A 98 30.49 6.54 9.87
N GLU A 99 31.69 6.00 9.62
CA GLU A 99 32.60 6.53 8.60
C GLU A 99 32.01 6.42 7.18
N ALA A 100 31.34 5.32 6.86
CA ALA A 100 30.65 5.16 5.58
C ALA A 100 29.50 6.17 5.41
N ILE A 101 28.69 6.36 6.46
CA ILE A 101 27.57 7.30 6.45
C ILE A 101 28.06 8.75 6.40
N ASP A 102 29.05 9.14 7.20
CA ASP A 102 29.65 10.47 7.19
C ASP A 102 30.23 10.83 5.81
N THR A 103 30.88 9.85 5.17
CA THR A 103 31.41 9.97 3.82
C THR A 103 30.31 10.25 2.79
N LEU A 104 29.16 9.57 2.89
CA LEU A 104 28.00 9.82 2.04
C LEU A 104 27.38 11.20 2.33
N VAL A 105 27.16 11.53 3.60
CA VAL A 105 26.57 12.81 4.04
C VAL A 105 27.38 14.01 3.53
N GLN A 106 28.70 13.96 3.65
CA GLN A 106 29.56 15.02 3.12
C GLN A 106 29.40 15.16 1.60
N TRP A 107 29.36 14.02 0.90
CA TRP A 107 29.24 14.00 -0.56
C TRP A 107 27.89 14.49 -1.05
N LEU A 108 26.81 14.25 -0.31
CA LEU A 108 25.47 14.79 -0.61
C LEU A 108 25.46 16.32 -0.64
N ASN A 109 26.15 16.99 0.30
CA ASN A 109 26.29 18.45 0.28
C ASN A 109 27.04 18.94 -0.97
N ASP A 110 28.10 18.23 -1.38
CA ASP A 110 28.85 18.55 -2.59
C ASP A 110 28.01 18.36 -3.86
N ILE A 111 27.23 17.27 -3.94
CA ILE A 111 26.28 17.03 -5.03
C ILE A 111 25.26 18.18 -5.10
N TRP A 112 24.66 18.54 -3.97
CA TRP A 112 23.69 19.63 -3.89
C TRP A 112 24.26 20.96 -4.39
N LYS A 113 25.47 21.34 -3.95
CA LYS A 113 26.15 22.56 -4.42
C LYS A 113 26.31 22.54 -5.94
N VAL A 114 26.82 21.45 -6.50
CA VAL A 114 27.06 21.31 -7.95
C VAL A 114 25.78 21.51 -8.76
N VAL A 115 24.65 20.94 -8.30
CA VAL A 115 23.38 21.05 -9.04
C VAL A 115 22.69 22.38 -8.82
N TYR A 116 22.62 22.87 -7.58
CA TYR A 116 21.81 24.04 -7.23
C TYR A 116 22.57 25.37 -7.42
N GLU A 117 23.80 25.47 -6.89
CA GLU A 117 24.60 26.70 -6.96
C GLU A 117 25.29 26.85 -8.32
N PHE A 118 25.96 25.79 -8.77
CA PHE A 118 26.75 25.82 -10.00
C PHE A 118 25.94 25.47 -11.25
N ARG A 119 24.76 24.86 -11.10
CA ARG A 119 23.79 24.59 -12.19
C ARG A 119 24.39 23.79 -13.35
N THR A 120 25.20 22.78 -13.03
CA THR A 120 25.95 21.99 -14.02
C THR A 120 26.07 20.53 -13.61
N ASN A 121 26.63 19.70 -14.49
CA ASN A 121 26.93 18.27 -14.24
C ASN A 121 25.73 17.42 -13.77
N TYR A 122 24.51 17.80 -14.14
CA TYR A 122 23.27 17.14 -13.70
C TYR A 122 23.27 15.61 -13.86
N LYS A 123 23.74 15.09 -15.01
CA LYS A 123 23.83 13.64 -15.23
C LYS A 123 24.80 12.94 -14.28
N VAL A 124 25.93 13.59 -13.99
CA VAL A 124 26.92 13.06 -13.06
C VAL A 124 26.36 13.09 -11.65
N ALA A 125 25.73 14.20 -11.25
CA ALA A 125 25.07 14.32 -9.95
C ALA A 125 23.97 13.26 -9.76
N HIS A 126 23.10 13.06 -10.75
CA HIS A 126 22.08 12.01 -10.72
C HIS A 126 22.71 10.61 -10.53
N ALA A 127 23.77 10.29 -11.30
CA ALA A 127 24.48 9.02 -11.14
C ALA A 127 25.18 8.87 -9.77
N CYS A 128 25.58 9.97 -9.13
CA CYS A 128 26.13 9.95 -7.79
C CYS A 128 25.04 9.65 -6.74
N LEU A 129 23.85 10.24 -6.89
CA LEU A 129 22.70 9.99 -6.01
C LEU A 129 22.21 8.55 -6.12
N LEU A 130 22.10 8.00 -7.34
CA LEU A 130 21.78 6.58 -7.55
C LEU A 130 22.80 5.66 -6.84
N PHE A 131 24.09 5.99 -6.94
CA PHE A 131 25.11 5.23 -6.23
C PHE A 131 25.02 5.37 -4.70
N ALA A 132 24.64 6.54 -4.19
CA ALA A 132 24.43 6.73 -2.75
C ALA A 132 23.29 5.84 -2.22
N CYS A 133 22.19 5.71 -2.97
CA CYS A 133 21.10 4.78 -2.65
C CYS A 133 21.56 3.30 -2.67
N ASP A 134 22.23 2.86 -3.73
CA ASP A 134 22.79 1.49 -3.82
C ASP A 134 23.80 1.21 -2.69
N ALA A 135 24.59 2.20 -2.30
CA ALA A 135 25.50 2.07 -1.17
C ALA A 135 24.75 1.89 0.16
N LEU A 136 23.69 2.68 0.41
CA LEU A 136 22.87 2.56 1.62
C LEU A 136 22.20 1.19 1.72
N ASP A 137 21.64 0.70 0.62
CA ASP A 137 21.00 -0.62 0.58
C ASP A 137 21.99 -1.75 0.94
N ARG A 138 23.20 -1.71 0.36
CA ARG A 138 24.26 -2.68 0.69
C ARG A 138 24.74 -2.58 2.14
N ILE A 139 24.82 -1.37 2.69
CA ILE A 139 25.15 -1.17 4.10
C ILE A 139 24.09 -1.85 4.99
N GLY A 140 22.80 -1.72 4.65
CA GLY A 140 21.69 -2.30 5.40
C GLY A 140 21.56 -3.82 5.25
N ASN A 141 21.83 -4.36 4.06
CA ASN A 141 21.54 -5.75 3.71
C ASN A 141 22.77 -6.68 3.72
N ASP A 142 23.90 -6.26 3.14
CA ASP A 142 25.02 -7.18 2.87
C ASP A 142 25.94 -7.40 4.07
N CYS A 143 25.82 -6.54 5.08
CA CYS A 143 26.87 -6.38 6.07
C CYS A 143 26.77 -7.32 7.29
N GLY A 144 25.75 -8.19 7.37
CA GLY A 144 25.55 -9.19 8.42
C GLY A 144 25.37 -8.63 9.85
N GLY A 145 24.60 -9.31 10.70
CA GLY A 145 24.37 -8.90 12.10
C GLY A 145 23.09 -8.07 12.32
N CYS A 146 22.88 -7.59 13.56
CA CYS A 146 21.70 -6.80 13.95
C CYS A 146 21.60 -5.54 13.07
N ARG A 147 20.45 -5.32 12.42
CA ARG A 147 20.11 -4.05 11.74
C ARG A 147 19.90 -2.88 12.69
N CYS A 148 19.88 -3.16 13.99
CA CYS A 148 19.59 -2.26 15.09
C CYS A 148 20.48 -1.01 15.05
N LEU A 149 21.79 -1.16 14.88
CA LEU A 149 22.72 -0.02 14.76
C LEU A 149 22.45 0.84 13.52
N TYR A 150 22.04 0.23 12.41
CA TYR A 150 21.70 0.95 11.17
C TYR A 150 20.36 1.67 11.30
N ALA A 151 19.40 1.07 12.00
CA ALA A 151 18.07 1.62 12.25
C ALA A 151 18.05 2.73 13.33
N SER A 152 18.93 2.67 14.33
CA SER A 152 18.95 3.60 15.47
C SER A 152 20.09 4.62 15.44
N MET A 153 20.84 4.73 14.33
CA MET A 153 21.96 5.66 14.22
C MET A 153 21.44 7.09 14.09
N PHE A 154 21.81 7.97 15.02
CA PHE A 154 21.47 9.38 14.90
C PHE A 154 22.42 10.12 13.94
N ILE A 155 21.89 10.73 12.89
CA ILE A 155 22.67 11.36 11.81
C ILE A 155 22.24 12.81 11.62
N PRO A 156 22.99 13.79 12.17
CA PRO A 156 22.75 15.20 11.94
C PRO A 156 23.36 15.64 10.60
N ILE A 157 22.53 16.13 9.67
CA ILE A 157 22.97 16.53 8.34
C ILE A 157 22.73 18.02 8.15
N LYS A 158 23.74 18.73 7.63
CA LYS A 158 23.66 20.16 7.33
C LYS A 158 24.04 20.41 5.88
N ILE A 159 23.08 20.84 5.07
CA ILE A 159 23.32 21.31 3.72
C ILE A 159 23.63 22.80 3.78
N THR A 160 24.79 23.19 3.26
CA THR A 160 25.34 24.54 3.38
C THR A 160 25.76 25.08 2.04
N ARG A 161 25.58 26.39 1.84
CA ARG A 161 26.07 27.08 0.65
C ARG A 161 27.59 27.11 0.58
N SER A 162 28.15 27.43 -0.57
CA SER A 162 29.59 27.74 -0.70
C SER A 162 30.04 28.91 0.17
N SER A 163 29.11 29.78 0.60
CA SER A 163 29.35 30.85 1.59
C SER A 163 29.39 30.38 3.05
N GLY A 164 29.00 29.13 3.32
CA GLY A 164 28.82 28.59 4.66
C GLY A 164 27.42 28.82 5.27
N LYS A 165 26.54 29.58 4.59
CA LYS A 165 25.15 29.76 5.03
C LYS A 165 24.40 28.43 5.04
N LEU A 166 23.73 28.12 6.15
CA LEU A 166 22.88 26.94 6.28
C LEU A 166 21.65 27.08 5.37
N VAL A 167 21.35 26.02 4.62
CA VAL A 167 20.18 25.94 3.74
C VAL A 167 19.11 25.07 4.38
N ARG A 168 19.49 23.85 4.76
CA ARG A 168 18.59 22.89 5.42
C ARG A 168 19.38 22.04 6.41
N SER A 169 18.76 21.73 7.53
CA SER A 169 19.27 20.75 8.50
C SER A 169 18.29 19.59 8.58
N PHE A 170 18.82 18.37 8.67
CA PHE A 170 18.06 17.15 8.92
C PHE A 170 18.58 16.49 10.19
N MET A 171 17.66 15.96 10.98
CA MET A 171 17.95 15.19 12.18
C MET A 171 17.33 13.83 11.97
N LEU A 172 18.12 12.88 11.48
CA LEU A 172 17.63 11.57 11.09
C LEU A 172 17.91 10.55 12.19
N ASN A 173 16.93 9.69 12.43
CA ASN A 173 17.08 8.49 13.23
C ASN A 173 17.16 7.30 12.28
N GLY A 174 18.30 6.63 12.24
CA GLY A 174 18.61 5.57 11.29
C GLY A 174 19.19 6.05 9.96
N ALA A 175 20.14 5.27 9.45
CA ALA A 175 20.81 5.52 8.17
C ALA A 175 19.93 5.25 6.94
N HIS A 176 18.90 4.40 7.07
CA HIS A 176 17.92 4.19 6.00
C HIS A 176 17.18 5.49 5.64
N ASN A 177 16.92 6.35 6.63
CA ASN A 177 16.27 7.64 6.41
C ASN A 177 17.16 8.66 5.67
N LEU A 178 18.41 8.33 5.35
CA LEU A 178 19.25 9.18 4.48
C LEU A 178 18.65 9.30 3.07
N GLU A 179 17.85 8.33 2.64
CA GLU A 179 17.05 8.38 1.41
C GLU A 179 16.23 9.67 1.29
N ASN A 180 15.64 10.15 2.40
CA ASN A 180 14.86 11.38 2.44
C ASN A 180 15.69 12.60 1.99
N VAL A 181 16.97 12.65 2.38
CA VAL A 181 17.89 13.72 1.95
C VAL A 181 18.27 13.57 0.48
N ILE A 182 18.43 12.34 0.00
CA ILE A 182 18.72 12.08 -1.42
C ILE A 182 17.54 12.53 -2.28
N LEU A 183 16.30 12.19 -1.91
CA LEU A 183 15.08 12.65 -2.57
C LEU A 183 14.93 14.17 -2.54
N TRP A 184 15.26 14.81 -1.43
CA TRP A 184 15.30 16.28 -1.34
C TRP A 184 16.31 16.90 -2.32
N ILE A 185 17.50 16.32 -2.48
CA ILE A 185 18.50 16.78 -3.45
C ILE A 185 18.04 16.53 -4.89
N TRP A 186 17.42 15.38 -5.17
CA TRP A 186 16.85 15.10 -6.50
C TRP A 186 15.76 16.10 -6.87
N ARG A 187 14.90 16.49 -5.92
CA ARG A 187 13.90 17.55 -6.13
C ARG A 187 14.58 18.85 -6.60
N ASP A 188 15.58 19.30 -5.87
CA ASP A 188 16.35 20.52 -6.22
C ASP A 188 17.09 20.39 -7.56
N LEU A 189 17.63 19.21 -7.86
CA LEU A 189 18.25 18.89 -9.14
C LEU A 189 17.25 19.08 -10.28
N PHE A 190 16.05 18.49 -10.19
CA PHE A 190 15.05 18.58 -11.25
C PHE A 190 14.53 20.00 -11.42
N MET A 191 14.19 20.67 -10.31
CA MET A 191 13.73 22.05 -10.31
C MET A 191 14.76 22.98 -10.97
N THR A 192 16.05 22.77 -10.71
CA THR A 192 17.12 23.57 -11.33
C THR A 192 17.29 23.28 -12.83
N ILE A 193 17.19 22.01 -13.25
CA ILE A 193 17.21 21.62 -14.67
C ILE A 193 16.04 22.24 -15.43
N LEU A 194 14.84 22.22 -14.86
CA LEU A 194 13.65 22.79 -15.48
C LEU A 194 13.77 24.31 -15.59
N ALA A 195 14.23 24.99 -14.54
CA ALA A 195 14.33 26.44 -14.52
C ALA A 195 15.43 26.99 -15.46
N THR A 196 16.60 26.34 -15.47
CA THR A 196 17.82 26.90 -16.08
C THR A 196 18.51 25.99 -17.10
N GLY A 197 18.16 24.70 -17.12
CA GLY A 197 18.75 23.73 -18.02
C GLY A 197 18.35 23.96 -19.48
N THR A 198 19.23 23.53 -20.38
CA THR A 198 19.00 23.50 -21.82
C THR A 198 17.89 22.51 -22.18
N LYS A 199 17.29 22.63 -23.38
CA LYS A 199 16.26 21.69 -23.87
C LYS A 199 16.71 20.22 -23.80
N ARG A 200 17.98 19.95 -24.13
CA ARG A 200 18.59 18.62 -24.06
C ARG A 200 18.74 18.10 -22.62
N GLN A 201 18.95 18.99 -21.65
CA GLN A 201 19.00 18.61 -20.24
C GLN A 201 17.60 18.40 -19.68
N ARG A 202 16.60 19.19 -20.09
CA ARG A 202 15.20 18.98 -19.68
C ARG A 202 14.63 17.67 -20.23
N SER A 203 15.00 17.28 -21.44
CA SER A 203 14.48 16.06 -22.07
C SER A 203 14.94 14.77 -21.40
N VAL A 204 15.95 14.79 -20.52
CA VAL A 204 16.41 13.61 -19.78
C VAL A 204 15.80 13.49 -18.38
N VAL A 205 15.01 14.47 -17.94
CA VAL A 205 14.34 14.42 -16.64
C VAL A 205 13.39 13.22 -16.52
N PRO A 206 12.56 12.87 -17.54
CA PRO A 206 11.70 11.69 -17.45
C PRO A 206 12.50 10.39 -17.22
N ASP A 207 13.61 10.21 -17.94
CA ASP A 207 14.48 9.03 -17.78
C ASP A 207 15.05 8.95 -16.35
N MET A 208 15.47 10.09 -15.79
CA MET A 208 15.98 10.16 -14.41
C MET A 208 14.90 9.88 -13.35
N ILE A 209 13.65 10.26 -13.61
CA ILE A 209 12.51 9.92 -12.74
C ILE A 209 12.26 8.41 -12.80
N ASP A 210 12.36 7.81 -13.99
CA ASP A 210 12.23 6.36 -14.16
C ASP A 210 13.34 5.59 -13.44
N ASP A 211 14.59 6.07 -13.49
CA ASP A 211 15.71 5.50 -12.74
C ASP A 211 15.43 5.47 -11.23
N ILE A 212 14.83 6.54 -10.67
CA ILE A 212 14.42 6.60 -9.25
C ILE A 212 13.31 5.59 -8.97
N ARG A 213 12.29 5.51 -9.84
CA ARG A 213 11.19 4.53 -9.71
C ARG A 213 11.72 3.09 -9.69
N VAL A 214 12.66 2.76 -10.57
CA VAL A 214 13.24 1.42 -10.64
C VAL A 214 14.06 1.10 -9.39
N LEU A 215 14.77 2.09 -8.84
CA LEU A 215 15.65 1.89 -7.69
C LEU A 215 14.92 1.89 -6.33
N LEU A 216 14.00 2.82 -6.11
CA LEU A 216 13.34 3.09 -4.82
C LEU A 216 11.83 2.80 -4.83
N GLY A 217 11.28 2.36 -5.97
CA GLY A 217 9.86 2.16 -6.14
C GLY A 217 9.10 3.46 -6.46
N TRP A 218 7.80 3.31 -6.74
CA TRP A 218 6.97 4.43 -7.19
C TRP A 218 6.62 5.42 -6.05
N ARG A 219 6.60 4.97 -4.79
CA ARG A 219 6.33 5.81 -3.61
C ARG A 219 7.35 6.94 -3.45
N ALA A 220 8.61 6.65 -3.80
CA ALA A 220 9.69 7.63 -3.79
C ALA A 220 9.39 8.82 -4.72
N LEU A 221 8.54 8.68 -5.73
CA LEU A 221 8.20 9.78 -6.63
C LEU A 221 7.25 10.81 -5.97
N GLU A 222 6.32 10.37 -5.12
CA GLU A 222 5.54 11.30 -4.29
C GLU A 222 6.44 12.00 -3.27
N GLN A 223 7.25 11.22 -2.55
CA GLN A 223 8.16 11.74 -1.54
C GLN A 223 9.17 12.73 -2.14
N LEU A 224 9.65 12.48 -3.35
CA LEU A 224 10.48 13.41 -4.12
C LEU A 224 9.83 14.79 -4.21
N LEU A 225 8.55 14.89 -4.57
CA LEU A 225 7.84 16.19 -4.65
C LEU A 225 7.76 16.86 -3.28
N ARG A 226 7.51 16.08 -2.23
CA ARG A 226 7.48 16.53 -0.83
C ARG A 226 8.87 16.82 -0.23
N GLY A 227 9.95 16.66 -1.00
CA GLY A 227 11.31 16.89 -0.54
C GLY A 227 11.83 15.83 0.42
N GLY A 228 11.45 14.57 0.19
CA GLY A 228 11.83 13.40 0.98
C GLY A 228 10.98 13.16 2.22
N SER A 229 9.94 13.95 2.47
CA SER A 229 8.99 13.68 3.54
C SER A 229 8.02 12.57 3.13
N LYS A 230 7.77 11.63 4.04
CA LYS A 230 6.73 10.61 3.90
C LYS A 230 5.34 11.25 3.89
N SER A 231 4.38 10.55 3.28
CA SER A 231 2.98 10.97 3.29
C SER A 231 2.32 10.52 4.58
N PHE A 232 1.48 11.37 5.18
CA PHE A 232 0.74 11.07 6.42
C PHE A 232 -0.13 9.81 6.35
N CYS A 233 -0.43 9.31 5.14
CA CYS A 233 -1.24 8.13 4.95
C CYS A 233 -0.49 6.81 5.18
N GLU A 234 0.85 6.80 5.27
CA GLU A 234 1.64 5.55 5.36
C GLU A 234 1.94 5.10 6.80
N ASP A 235 1.89 5.99 7.79
CA ASP A 235 2.42 5.72 9.14
C ASP A 235 1.34 5.68 10.26
N GLN A 236 0.09 5.30 9.94
CA GLN A 236 -0.97 5.19 10.97
C GLN A 236 -0.79 3.99 11.94
N GLU A 237 0.20 3.11 11.73
CA GLU A 237 0.30 1.88 12.53
C GLU A 237 1.46 1.83 13.53
N GLU A 238 2.55 2.63 13.44
CA GLU A 238 3.69 2.40 14.37
C GLU A 238 4.38 3.60 15.04
N ASP A 239 4.38 4.86 14.55
CA ASP A 239 5.24 5.91 15.15
C ASP A 239 4.62 7.33 15.22
N GLU A 240 3.44 7.48 15.85
CA GLU A 240 2.81 8.81 16.09
C GLU A 240 3.64 9.76 16.98
N GLU A 241 4.69 9.28 17.67
CA GLU A 241 5.49 10.11 18.59
C GLU A 241 6.66 10.87 17.93
N GLU A 242 7.16 10.46 16.74
CA GLU A 242 8.38 11.06 16.14
C GLU A 242 8.09 12.33 15.32
N GLU A 243 6.92 12.43 14.66
CA GLU A 243 6.56 13.62 13.86
C GLU A 243 6.22 14.86 14.72
N LEU A 244 5.71 14.67 15.94
CA LEU A 244 5.33 15.79 16.83
C LEU A 244 6.53 16.64 17.24
N PHE A 245 7.73 16.03 17.33
CA PHE A 245 8.97 16.73 17.63
C PHE A 245 9.59 17.44 16.41
N ALA A 246 9.40 16.93 15.20
CA ALA A 246 9.90 17.55 13.97
C ALA A 246 9.08 18.79 13.56
N ALA A 247 7.78 18.78 13.80
CA ALA A 247 6.89 19.91 13.50
C ALA A 247 7.14 21.11 14.43
N GLN A 248 7.42 20.89 15.72
CA GLN A 248 7.67 21.97 16.69
C GLN A 248 9.01 22.69 16.49
N HIS A 249 9.97 22.10 15.79
CA HIS A 249 11.28 22.71 15.54
C HIS A 249 11.42 23.45 14.19
N GLN A 250 10.41 23.37 13.30
CA GLN A 250 10.44 24.16 12.05
C GLN A 250 10.02 25.63 12.25
N ASP A 251 9.34 25.97 13.35
CA ASP A 251 8.68 27.27 13.50
C ASP A 251 9.50 28.35 14.26
N HIS A 252 10.74 28.04 14.67
CA HIS A 252 11.55 28.96 15.48
C HIS A 252 12.91 29.36 14.91
N THR A 253 13.23 29.03 13.65
CA THR A 253 14.47 29.51 13.02
C THR A 253 14.21 30.50 11.90
N ASN A 254 14.16 31.77 12.33
CA ASN A 254 14.66 32.97 11.66
C ASN A 254 13.73 33.66 10.66
N GLU A 255 13.13 34.77 11.11
CA GLU A 255 13.11 36.01 10.33
C GLU A 255 14.52 36.23 9.75
N TRP A 256 14.71 35.93 8.47
CA TRP A 256 15.91 36.32 7.75
C TRP A 256 15.69 37.73 7.18
N PRO A 257 16.66 38.65 7.33
CA PRO A 257 16.59 39.93 6.65
C PRO A 257 16.59 39.68 5.14
N ASP A 258 15.69 40.38 4.44
CA ASP A 258 15.71 40.52 2.99
C ASP A 258 17.11 40.93 2.53
N ILE A 259 17.87 39.98 2.02
CA ILE A 259 19.10 40.24 1.30
C ILE A 259 18.90 39.65 -0.09
N VAL A 260 18.57 40.57 -0.98
CA VAL A 260 18.66 40.42 -2.43
C VAL A 260 20.11 40.04 -2.74
N ASP A 261 20.37 38.75 -2.90
CA ASP A 261 21.62 38.28 -3.51
C ASP A 261 21.54 38.70 -4.98
N ASP A 262 22.26 39.77 -5.31
CA ASP A 262 22.56 40.28 -6.65
C ASP A 262 23.19 39.18 -7.50
N ASP A 263 22.35 38.36 -8.13
CA ASP A 263 22.75 37.38 -9.13
C ASP A 263 22.94 38.00 -10.51
N GLY A 264 23.53 39.21 -10.59
CA GLY A 264 24.09 39.80 -11.82
C GLY A 264 23.10 40.03 -12.98
N ASP A 265 21.84 39.62 -12.84
CA ASP A 265 20.73 39.95 -13.72
C ASP A 265 20.25 41.33 -13.29
N GLN A 266 20.82 42.37 -13.93
CA GLN A 266 20.56 43.80 -13.72
C GLN A 266 19.11 44.25 -14.05
N ASN A 267 18.12 43.37 -13.92
CA ASN A 267 16.71 43.66 -14.23
C ASN A 267 15.75 43.23 -13.10
N TYR A 268 16.24 43.21 -11.86
CA TYR A 268 15.46 42.83 -10.68
C TYR A 268 14.77 44.06 -10.07
N THR A 269 13.53 44.33 -10.46
CA THR A 269 12.60 45.11 -9.63
C THR A 269 12.05 44.17 -8.56
N SER A 270 12.81 44.04 -7.48
CA SER A 270 12.30 43.66 -6.17
C SER A 270 11.21 44.66 -5.80
N ASP A 271 9.98 44.20 -5.64
CA ASP A 271 9.11 44.48 -4.49
C ASP A 271 7.73 43.88 -4.81
N ASP A 272 7.13 43.19 -3.84
CA ASP A 272 5.69 42.94 -3.69
C ASP A 272 5.04 41.57 -4.05
N TRP A 273 5.79 40.50 -4.37
CA TRP A 273 5.16 39.18 -4.67
C TRP A 273 5.42 38.05 -3.66
N SER A 274 6.24 38.26 -2.63
CA SER A 274 6.60 37.18 -1.70
C SER A 274 5.47 36.80 -0.72
N THR A 275 4.49 37.67 -0.50
CA THR A 275 3.45 37.46 0.53
C THR A 275 2.20 36.74 0.03
N LEU A 276 2.00 36.63 -1.29
CA LEU A 276 0.78 36.04 -1.87
C LEU A 276 0.90 34.54 -2.19
N CYS A 277 2.12 33.98 -2.18
CA CYS A 277 2.32 32.55 -2.46
C CYS A 277 2.07 31.64 -1.25
N ASP A 278 1.98 32.20 -0.03
CA ASP A 278 1.93 31.43 1.22
C ASP A 278 0.52 30.87 1.53
N GLU A 279 -0.54 31.41 0.92
CA GLU A 279 -1.92 30.96 1.15
C GLU A 279 -2.46 30.02 0.07
N LEU A 280 -1.89 30.02 -1.14
CA LEU A 280 -2.48 29.33 -2.29
C LEU A 280 -1.93 27.91 -2.53
N TYR A 281 -0.81 27.53 -1.92
CA TYR A 281 -0.19 26.24 -2.21
C TYR A 281 0.23 25.45 -0.96
N PRO A 282 0.14 24.11 -1.00
CA PRO A 282 0.62 23.27 0.10
C PRO A 282 2.12 23.50 0.33
N LYS A 283 2.47 23.96 1.54
CA LYS A 283 3.86 24.27 1.95
C LYS A 283 4.85 23.11 1.73
N CYS A 284 4.36 21.87 1.66
CA CYS A 284 5.19 20.67 1.46
C CYS A 284 5.89 20.60 0.10
N PHE A 285 5.40 21.28 -0.94
CA PHE A 285 6.01 21.24 -2.28
C PHE A 285 7.07 22.32 -2.53
N TYR A 286 7.27 23.23 -1.57
CA TYR A 286 8.12 24.40 -1.73
C TYR A 286 9.37 24.28 -0.86
N ALA A 287 10.41 25.03 -1.23
CA ALA A 287 11.59 25.22 -0.39
C ALA A 287 11.92 26.70 -0.28
N SER A 288 12.21 27.15 0.94
CA SER A 288 12.45 28.56 1.24
C SER A 288 13.69 29.14 0.55
N HIS A 289 14.63 28.30 0.11
CA HIS A 289 15.84 28.72 -0.58
C HIS A 289 15.67 28.85 -2.11
N TRP A 290 14.52 28.47 -2.66
CA TRP A 290 14.21 28.58 -4.09
C TRP A 290 13.95 30.01 -4.51
N SER A 291 14.46 30.40 -5.68
CA SER A 291 14.03 31.64 -6.33
C SER A 291 12.68 31.45 -7.00
N TRP A 292 11.94 32.54 -7.22
CA TRP A 292 10.63 32.51 -7.89
C TRP A 292 10.67 31.73 -9.22
N ARG A 293 11.76 31.86 -9.99
CA ARG A 293 11.95 31.16 -11.27
C ARG A 293 12.08 29.65 -11.10
N ILE A 294 12.65 29.19 -10.00
CA ILE A 294 12.72 27.76 -9.66
C ILE A 294 11.34 27.32 -9.20
N THR A 295 10.71 28.06 -8.29
CA THR A 295 9.37 27.81 -7.76
C THR A 295 8.31 27.65 -8.86
N ASP A 296 8.36 28.49 -9.89
CA ASP A 296 7.44 28.47 -11.05
C ASP A 296 7.51 27.16 -11.88
N GLN A 297 8.55 26.34 -11.68
CA GLN A 297 8.68 25.05 -12.36
C GLN A 297 8.04 23.88 -11.59
N GLN A 298 7.47 24.14 -10.40
CA GLN A 298 6.87 23.08 -9.58
C GLN A 298 5.72 22.37 -10.31
N PRO A 299 4.79 23.06 -10.99
CA PRO A 299 3.72 22.39 -11.73
C PRO A 299 4.29 21.47 -12.81
N GLN A 300 5.33 21.92 -13.52
CA GLN A 300 5.98 21.10 -14.54
C GLN A 300 6.65 19.85 -13.96
N LEU A 301 7.31 19.93 -12.80
CA LEU A 301 7.88 18.74 -12.16
C LEU A 301 6.79 17.78 -11.70
N ARG A 302 5.72 18.31 -11.11
CA ARG A 302 4.55 17.54 -10.66
C ARG A 302 3.91 16.80 -11.84
N ASP A 303 3.75 17.45 -12.99
CA ASP A 303 3.24 16.80 -14.21
C ASP A 303 4.12 15.65 -14.68
N LEU A 304 5.45 15.79 -14.60
CA LEU A 304 6.38 14.73 -14.99
C LEU A 304 6.28 13.52 -14.06
N VAL A 305 6.18 13.75 -12.74
CA VAL A 305 5.96 12.69 -11.75
C VAL A 305 4.58 12.06 -11.94
N HIS A 306 3.55 12.87 -12.13
CA HIS A 306 2.18 12.42 -12.36
C HIS A 306 2.10 11.51 -13.59
N ASN A 307 2.73 11.90 -14.70
CA ASN A 307 2.79 11.09 -15.92
C ASN A 307 3.51 9.75 -15.70
N ALA A 308 4.57 9.72 -14.89
CA ALA A 308 5.25 8.50 -14.53
C ALA A 308 4.35 7.57 -13.71
N LEU A 309 3.68 8.08 -12.67
CA LEU A 309 2.73 7.32 -11.85
C LEU A 309 1.53 6.83 -12.66
N LEU A 310 0.98 7.66 -13.55
CA LEU A 310 -0.10 7.30 -14.45
C LEU A 310 0.30 6.15 -15.39
N GLY A 311 1.56 6.10 -15.83
CA GLY A 311 2.12 4.99 -16.61
C GLY A 311 2.07 3.66 -15.86
N ILE A 312 2.34 3.68 -14.55
CA ILE A 312 2.29 2.50 -13.67
C ILE A 312 0.84 2.10 -13.41
N PHE A 313 -0.01 3.07 -13.08
CA PHE A 313 -1.43 2.85 -12.76
C PHE A 313 -2.19 2.18 -13.91
N LYS A 314 -1.85 2.51 -15.16
CA LYS A 314 -2.41 1.86 -16.36
C LYS A 314 -2.15 0.35 -16.45
N VAL A 315 -1.07 -0.12 -15.84
CA VAL A 315 -0.64 -1.53 -15.92
C VAL A 315 -1.06 -2.28 -14.66
N ALA A 316 -0.76 -1.72 -13.49
CA ALA A 316 -0.98 -2.33 -12.17
C ALA A 316 -1.55 -1.28 -11.20
N PRO A 317 -2.85 -0.96 -11.29
CA PRO A 317 -3.50 -0.06 -10.34
C PRO A 317 -3.45 -0.66 -8.93
N SER A 318 -3.27 0.18 -7.92
CA SER A 318 -3.36 -0.20 -6.50
C SER A 318 -3.96 0.94 -5.69
N GLY A 319 -4.58 0.62 -4.55
CA GLY A 319 -5.15 1.62 -3.63
C GLY A 319 -4.12 2.67 -3.19
N PRO A 320 -2.94 2.27 -2.67
CA PRO A 320 -1.90 3.23 -2.29
C PRO A 320 -1.44 4.12 -3.44
N LEU A 321 -1.26 3.56 -4.65
CA LEU A 321 -0.87 4.35 -5.82
C LEU A 321 -1.96 5.38 -6.19
N TYR A 322 -3.23 4.99 -6.13
CA TYR A 322 -4.36 5.91 -6.32
C TYR A 322 -4.30 7.06 -5.32
N SER A 323 -4.20 6.76 -4.03
CA SER A 323 -4.12 7.77 -2.97
C SER A 323 -2.93 8.72 -3.15
N SER A 324 -1.76 8.20 -3.50
CA SER A 324 -0.59 9.04 -3.80
C SER A 324 -0.80 9.96 -5.00
N MET A 325 -1.48 9.47 -6.06
CA MET A 325 -1.79 10.30 -7.23
C MET A 325 -2.78 11.43 -6.90
N ILE A 326 -3.81 11.13 -6.10
CA ILE A 326 -4.77 12.13 -5.60
C ILE A 326 -4.04 13.16 -4.71
N ALA A 327 -3.18 12.70 -3.79
CA ALA A 327 -2.46 13.54 -2.86
C ALA A 327 -1.45 14.53 -3.50
N ILE A 328 -1.10 14.32 -4.77
CA ILE A 328 -0.26 15.24 -5.56
C ILE A 328 -1.05 15.93 -6.69
N ALA A 329 -2.35 15.72 -6.82
CA ALA A 329 -3.15 16.33 -7.87
C ALA A 329 -3.28 17.85 -7.64
N GLU A 330 -3.46 18.62 -8.72
CA GLU A 330 -3.92 20.01 -8.61
C GLU A 330 -5.44 20.07 -8.41
N ASP A 331 -6.14 19.26 -9.19
CA ASP A 331 -7.58 19.08 -9.16
C ASP A 331 -7.84 17.58 -8.97
N GLU A 332 -8.35 17.22 -7.79
CA GLU A 332 -8.64 15.82 -7.45
C GLU A 332 -9.76 15.28 -8.35
N ASP A 333 -10.81 16.07 -8.60
CA ASP A 333 -11.98 15.65 -9.37
C ASP A 333 -11.63 15.37 -10.84
N GLU A 334 -10.86 16.26 -11.48
CA GLU A 334 -10.39 16.05 -12.86
C GLU A 334 -9.54 14.78 -12.97
N LEU A 335 -8.69 14.53 -11.97
CA LEU A 335 -7.88 13.34 -11.94
C LEU A 335 -8.73 12.08 -11.72
N GLU A 336 -9.71 12.09 -10.82
CA GLU A 336 -10.61 10.96 -10.62
C GLU A 336 -11.33 10.60 -11.93
N GLU A 337 -11.83 11.60 -12.66
CA GLU A 337 -12.47 11.40 -13.97
C GLU A 337 -11.51 10.79 -15.01
N GLN A 338 -10.22 11.16 -14.97
CA GLN A 338 -9.20 10.58 -15.84
C GLN A 338 -8.84 9.14 -15.46
N LEU A 339 -8.73 8.83 -14.16
CA LEU A 339 -8.33 7.52 -13.66
C LEU A 339 -9.43 6.48 -13.78
N HIS A 340 -10.69 6.90 -13.66
CA HIS A 340 -11.86 6.02 -13.73
C HIS A 340 -11.89 5.10 -14.97
N PRO A 341 -11.83 5.61 -16.22
CA PRO A 341 -11.84 4.76 -17.41
C PRO A 341 -10.61 3.86 -17.52
N LEU A 342 -9.45 4.31 -17.04
CA LEU A 342 -8.22 3.50 -17.02
C LEU A 342 -8.36 2.32 -16.06
N LEU A 343 -8.95 2.55 -14.89
CA LEU A 343 -9.20 1.53 -13.88
C LEU A 343 -10.21 0.49 -14.39
N MET A 344 -11.31 0.94 -15.01
CA MET A 344 -12.30 0.05 -15.63
C MET A 344 -11.68 -0.80 -16.75
N SER A 345 -10.75 -0.23 -17.53
CA SER A 345 -10.03 -0.96 -18.58
C SER A 345 -9.02 -1.97 -18.02
N ALA A 346 -8.31 -1.64 -16.94
CA ALA A 346 -7.23 -2.46 -16.40
C ALA A 346 -7.74 -3.58 -15.47
N ALA A 347 -8.94 -3.43 -14.90
CA ALA A 347 -9.52 -4.36 -13.92
C ALA A 347 -9.62 -5.81 -14.43
N GLY A 348 -9.80 -6.02 -15.72
CA GLY A 348 -9.91 -7.36 -16.32
C GLY A 348 -8.59 -8.08 -16.57
N HIS A 349 -7.42 -7.46 -16.33
CA HIS A 349 -6.12 -8.04 -16.69
C HIS A 349 -5.61 -9.09 -15.68
N SER A 350 -5.94 -8.96 -14.40
CA SER A 350 -5.50 -9.86 -13.33
C SER A 350 -6.45 -9.79 -12.12
N SER A 351 -6.36 -10.77 -11.22
CA SER A 351 -7.07 -10.75 -9.93
C SER A 351 -6.67 -9.53 -9.10
N ASP A 352 -5.37 -9.21 -9.01
CA ASP A 352 -4.87 -8.06 -8.25
C ASP A 352 -5.44 -6.74 -8.77
N ASN A 353 -5.47 -6.57 -10.10
CA ASN A 353 -6.04 -5.38 -10.73
C ASN A 353 -7.53 -5.25 -10.44
N LEU A 354 -8.28 -6.36 -10.46
CA LEU A 354 -9.71 -6.35 -10.13
C LEU A 354 -9.92 -6.02 -8.65
N SER A 355 -9.14 -6.63 -7.75
CA SER A 355 -9.20 -6.39 -6.31
C SER A 355 -8.93 -4.91 -5.99
N ALA A 356 -7.88 -4.34 -6.58
CA ALA A 356 -7.57 -2.92 -6.48
C ALA A 356 -8.68 -2.03 -7.05
N ALA A 357 -9.22 -2.38 -8.22
CA ALA A 357 -10.32 -1.63 -8.84
C ALA A 357 -11.57 -1.63 -7.97
N LEU A 358 -11.95 -2.77 -7.40
CA LEU A 358 -13.05 -2.86 -6.45
C LEU A 358 -12.80 -1.98 -5.23
N GLY A 359 -11.61 -2.04 -4.64
CA GLY A 359 -11.24 -1.20 -3.50
C GLY A 359 -11.38 0.30 -3.80
N ILE A 360 -10.76 0.78 -4.88
CA ILE A 360 -10.77 2.19 -5.29
C ILE A 360 -12.20 2.66 -5.62
N MET A 361 -12.95 1.92 -6.43
CA MET A 361 -14.32 2.30 -6.79
C MET A 361 -15.25 2.34 -5.57
N SER A 362 -14.99 1.47 -4.59
CA SER A 362 -15.76 1.42 -3.35
C SER A 362 -15.44 2.61 -2.44
N LEU A 363 -14.17 3.01 -2.32
CA LEU A 363 -13.77 4.23 -1.61
C LEU A 363 -14.46 5.48 -2.20
N ASN A 364 -14.62 5.52 -3.53
CA ASN A 364 -15.25 6.65 -4.23
C ASN A 364 -16.78 6.51 -4.36
N ASN A 365 -17.40 5.57 -3.65
CA ASN A 365 -18.86 5.32 -3.67
C ASN A 365 -19.48 5.05 -5.05
N ARG A 366 -18.71 4.53 -6.02
CA ARG A 366 -19.15 4.25 -7.41
C ARG A 366 -19.81 2.86 -7.52
N SER A 367 -21.00 2.72 -6.91
CA SER A 367 -21.71 1.43 -6.83
C SER A 367 -22.07 0.81 -8.19
N ASP A 368 -22.35 1.64 -9.20
CA ASP A 368 -22.64 1.24 -10.58
C ASP A 368 -21.44 0.60 -11.27
N SER A 369 -20.25 1.17 -11.02
CA SER A 369 -18.99 0.71 -11.58
C SER A 369 -18.56 -0.59 -10.90
N VAL A 370 -18.74 -0.69 -9.59
CA VAL A 370 -18.56 -1.95 -8.84
C VAL A 370 -19.45 -3.05 -9.40
N ASP A 371 -20.75 -2.79 -9.59
CA ASP A 371 -21.68 -3.77 -10.18
C ASP A 371 -21.23 -4.23 -11.58
N THR A 372 -20.83 -3.27 -12.42
CA THR A 372 -20.32 -3.55 -13.77
C THR A 372 -19.06 -4.43 -13.74
N LEU A 373 -18.10 -4.12 -12.88
CA LEU A 373 -16.87 -4.90 -12.72
C LEU A 373 -17.15 -6.32 -12.22
N LEU A 374 -18.05 -6.47 -11.25
CA LEU A 374 -18.41 -7.79 -10.72
C LEU A 374 -19.14 -8.63 -11.77
N ASN A 375 -20.05 -8.03 -12.54
CA ASN A 375 -20.74 -8.75 -13.62
C ASN A 375 -19.78 -9.20 -14.75
N ALA A 376 -18.76 -8.40 -15.07
CA ALA A 376 -17.82 -8.72 -16.13
C ALA A 376 -16.68 -9.65 -15.68
N HIS A 377 -16.16 -9.47 -14.47
CA HIS A 377 -14.86 -10.00 -14.07
C HIS A 377 -14.86 -10.78 -12.75
N LYS A 378 -16.00 -11.02 -12.09
CA LYS A 378 -16.05 -11.78 -10.81
C LYS A 378 -15.30 -13.12 -10.84
N HIS A 379 -15.25 -13.79 -12.00
CA HIS A 379 -14.53 -15.05 -12.18
C HIS A 379 -13.00 -14.96 -11.96
N LEU A 380 -12.43 -13.76 -11.97
CA LEU A 380 -11.01 -13.54 -11.66
C LEU A 380 -10.73 -13.49 -10.16
N LEU A 381 -11.73 -13.26 -9.31
CA LEU A 381 -11.52 -13.11 -7.87
C LEU A 381 -11.11 -14.44 -7.25
N ARG A 382 -10.06 -14.38 -6.44
CA ARG A 382 -9.56 -15.49 -5.63
C ARG A 382 -10.12 -15.40 -4.21
N PRO A 383 -10.09 -16.49 -3.44
CA PRO A 383 -10.44 -16.48 -2.02
C PRO A 383 -9.75 -15.40 -1.18
N GLN A 384 -8.49 -15.08 -1.48
CA GLN A 384 -7.73 -14.04 -0.78
C GLN A 384 -8.26 -12.62 -1.05
N ASP A 385 -8.93 -12.40 -2.19
CA ASP A 385 -9.54 -11.10 -2.54
C ASP A 385 -10.85 -10.84 -1.76
N ALA A 386 -11.22 -11.71 -0.82
CA ALA A 386 -12.47 -11.62 -0.10
C ALA A 386 -12.65 -10.29 0.63
N ALA A 387 -11.58 -9.68 1.17
CA ALA A 387 -11.67 -8.38 1.86
C ALA A 387 -12.11 -7.26 0.90
N SER A 388 -11.47 -7.17 -0.27
CA SER A 388 -11.84 -6.19 -1.31
C SER A 388 -13.28 -6.41 -1.81
N LEU A 389 -13.68 -7.67 -2.01
CA LEU A 389 -15.04 -8.00 -2.43
C LEU A 389 -16.07 -7.68 -1.34
N GLN A 390 -15.78 -7.99 -0.07
CA GLN A 390 -16.66 -7.68 1.07
C GLN A 390 -16.89 -6.17 1.18
N PHE A 391 -15.82 -5.38 1.09
CA PHE A 391 -15.91 -3.92 1.11
C PHE A 391 -16.77 -3.40 -0.06
N ALA A 392 -16.54 -3.91 -1.27
CA ALA A 392 -17.30 -3.53 -2.45
C ALA A 392 -18.78 -3.88 -2.35
N VAL A 393 -19.10 -5.07 -1.85
CA VAL A 393 -20.48 -5.50 -1.61
C VAL A 393 -21.16 -4.62 -0.56
N LEU A 394 -20.45 -4.19 0.49
CA LEU A 394 -20.98 -3.32 1.53
C LEU A 394 -21.35 -1.93 0.97
N ILE A 395 -20.45 -1.31 0.20
CA ILE A 395 -20.74 -0.05 -0.49
C ILE A 395 -21.89 -0.21 -1.49
N MET A 396 -21.85 -1.25 -2.33
CA MET A 396 -22.89 -1.54 -3.31
C MET A 396 -24.28 -1.75 -2.65
N SER A 397 -24.33 -2.39 -1.49
CA SER A 397 -25.59 -2.65 -0.76
C SER A 397 -26.28 -1.41 -0.18
N SER A 398 -25.50 -0.34 0.01
CA SER A 398 -25.98 0.95 0.50
C SER A 398 -26.91 1.58 -0.54
N ASN A 399 -26.66 1.32 -1.83
CA ASN A 399 -27.55 1.68 -2.90
C ASN A 399 -28.71 0.66 -3.03
N PHE A 400 -29.94 1.16 -3.01
CA PHE A 400 -31.15 0.32 -3.09
C PHE A 400 -31.21 -0.52 -4.36
N PHE A 401 -30.75 -0.01 -5.50
CA PHE A 401 -30.85 -0.69 -6.79
C PHE A 401 -29.96 -1.93 -6.86
N TYR A 402 -28.77 -1.90 -6.25
CA TYR A 402 -27.80 -2.99 -6.29
C TYR A 402 -27.86 -3.92 -5.07
N ARG A 403 -28.68 -3.58 -4.06
CA ARG A 403 -28.80 -4.35 -2.81
C ARG A 403 -29.15 -5.82 -3.04
N THR A 404 -30.07 -6.11 -3.96
CA THR A 404 -30.45 -7.50 -4.24
C THR A 404 -29.28 -8.30 -4.81
N HIS A 405 -28.47 -7.69 -5.67
CA HIS A 405 -27.27 -8.30 -6.21
C HIS A 405 -26.22 -8.51 -5.12
N ALA A 406 -25.98 -7.49 -4.27
CA ALA A 406 -25.09 -7.58 -3.12
C ALA A 406 -25.45 -8.76 -2.20
N ILE A 407 -26.73 -8.90 -1.83
CA ILE A 407 -27.23 -10.03 -1.02
C ILE A 407 -26.98 -11.37 -1.72
N SER A 408 -27.16 -11.44 -3.05
CA SER A 408 -26.90 -12.66 -3.82
C SER A 408 -25.44 -13.07 -3.78
N ILE A 409 -24.51 -12.11 -3.87
CA ILE A 409 -23.07 -12.37 -3.77
C ILE A 409 -22.74 -12.92 -2.38
N VAL A 410 -23.22 -12.27 -1.31
CA VAL A 410 -23.01 -12.76 0.06
C VAL A 410 -23.56 -14.18 0.25
N GLU A 411 -24.73 -14.49 -0.32
CA GLU A 411 -25.27 -15.84 -0.29
C GLU A 411 -24.34 -16.84 -0.97
N GLU A 412 -23.86 -16.51 -2.17
CA GLU A 412 -22.97 -17.36 -2.96
C GLU A 412 -21.66 -17.63 -2.22
N GLU A 413 -21.03 -16.59 -1.69
CA GLU A 413 -19.74 -16.66 -0.99
C GLU A 413 -19.86 -17.43 0.34
N LEU A 414 -20.93 -17.23 1.13
CA LEU A 414 -21.17 -18.03 2.33
C LEU A 414 -21.38 -19.52 2.01
N MET A 415 -22.05 -19.82 0.88
CA MET A 415 -22.22 -21.19 0.42
C MET A 415 -20.91 -21.77 -0.14
N ASP A 416 -20.06 -20.97 -0.77
CA ASP A 416 -18.71 -21.39 -1.19
C ASP A 416 -17.85 -21.77 0.02
N VAL A 417 -17.75 -20.89 1.02
CA VAL A 417 -17.02 -21.16 2.28
C VAL A 417 -17.53 -22.43 2.94
N THR A 418 -18.85 -22.70 2.89
CA THR A 418 -19.44 -23.95 3.40
C THR A 418 -18.97 -25.18 2.61
N LYS A 419 -18.85 -25.09 1.28
CA LYS A 419 -18.34 -26.18 0.43
C LYS A 419 -16.85 -26.43 0.69
N VAL A 420 -16.05 -25.37 0.79
CA VAL A 420 -14.61 -25.45 1.13
C VAL A 420 -14.44 -26.11 2.50
N PHE A 421 -15.22 -25.68 3.50
CA PHE A 421 -15.24 -26.31 4.82
C PHE A 421 -15.62 -27.80 4.76
N ARG A 422 -16.67 -28.15 4.01
CA ARG A 422 -17.06 -29.56 3.82
C ARG A 422 -15.94 -30.39 3.18
N ALA A 423 -15.24 -29.84 2.18
CA ALA A 423 -14.10 -30.50 1.55
C ALA A 423 -12.94 -30.71 2.54
N ALA A 424 -12.58 -29.69 3.31
CA ALA A 424 -11.55 -29.76 4.35
C ALA A 424 -11.90 -30.80 5.44
N ILE A 425 -13.17 -30.86 5.85
CA ILE A 425 -13.67 -31.85 6.82
C ILE A 425 -13.59 -33.26 6.27
N ARG A 426 -13.93 -33.50 5.00
CA ARG A 426 -13.83 -34.83 4.39
C ARG A 426 -12.40 -35.37 4.39
N PHE A 427 -11.40 -34.50 4.30
CA PHE A 427 -10.00 -34.93 4.39
C PHE A 427 -9.67 -35.52 5.77
N SER A 428 -10.14 -34.90 6.85
CA SER A 428 -9.92 -35.36 8.22
C SER A 428 -10.91 -36.44 8.69
N PHE A 429 -12.10 -36.50 8.09
CA PHE A 429 -13.20 -37.38 8.45
C PHE A 429 -13.82 -38.04 7.20
N CYS A 430 -13.07 -38.92 6.53
CA CYS A 430 -13.44 -39.47 5.22
C CYS A 430 -14.79 -40.21 5.20
N ASN A 431 -15.21 -40.81 6.32
CA ASN A 431 -16.44 -41.61 6.40
C ASN A 431 -17.65 -40.81 6.89
N ILE A 432 -17.52 -39.49 7.06
CA ILE A 432 -18.59 -38.62 7.59
C ILE A 432 -19.86 -38.63 6.72
N GLU A 433 -19.71 -38.93 5.42
CA GLU A 433 -20.82 -38.95 4.47
C GLU A 433 -21.42 -40.32 4.20
N SER A 434 -20.89 -41.37 4.82
CA SER A 434 -21.48 -42.69 4.68
C SER A 434 -22.90 -42.71 5.26
N GLU A 435 -23.83 -43.38 4.58
CA GLU A 435 -25.24 -43.44 5.01
C GLU A 435 -25.40 -44.06 6.41
N ASN A 436 -24.54 -45.02 6.77
CA ASN A 436 -24.50 -45.60 8.11
C ASN A 436 -24.15 -44.54 9.18
N ASN A 437 -23.12 -43.72 8.94
CA ASN A 437 -22.72 -42.69 9.88
C ASN A 437 -23.72 -41.53 9.94
N LYS A 438 -24.38 -41.18 8.82
CA LYS A 438 -25.47 -40.19 8.81
C LYS A 438 -26.68 -40.64 9.63
N THR A 439 -27.11 -41.89 9.44
CA THR A 439 -28.24 -42.46 10.19
C THR A 439 -27.93 -42.59 11.68
N GLU A 440 -26.71 -43.00 12.02
CA GLU A 440 -26.27 -43.01 13.43
C GLU A 440 -26.26 -41.62 14.03
N LEU A 441 -25.73 -40.61 13.31
CA LEU A 441 -25.70 -39.23 13.78
C LEU A 441 -27.11 -38.69 14.07
N ILE A 442 -28.09 -38.98 13.21
CA ILE A 442 -29.49 -38.59 13.45
C ILE A 442 -30.03 -39.20 14.75
N GLN A 443 -29.72 -40.47 15.02
CA GLN A 443 -30.11 -41.13 16.26
C GLN A 443 -29.41 -40.53 17.49
N ILE A 444 -28.13 -40.16 17.37
CA ILE A 444 -27.36 -39.50 18.44
C ILE A 444 -27.96 -38.14 18.77
N LEU A 445 -28.29 -37.34 17.74
CA LEU A 445 -28.86 -36.00 17.91
C LEU A 445 -30.27 -36.01 18.55
N ALA A 446 -31.00 -37.14 18.48
CA ALA A 446 -32.28 -37.32 19.15
C ALA A 446 -32.15 -37.60 20.67
N LEU A 447 -30.96 -37.95 21.16
CA LEU A 447 -30.70 -38.17 22.58
C LEU A 447 -30.52 -36.85 23.33
N GLY A 448 -30.87 -36.81 24.61
CA GLY A 448 -30.62 -35.65 25.47
C GLY A 448 -29.13 -35.30 25.54
N GLN A 449 -28.81 -34.00 25.45
CA GLN A 449 -27.44 -33.47 25.36
C GLN A 449 -26.53 -33.96 26.51
N ASP A 450 -27.05 -34.01 27.74
CA ASP A 450 -26.25 -34.38 28.92
C ASP A 450 -26.23 -35.88 29.25
N SER A 451 -26.83 -36.72 28.40
CA SER A 451 -26.89 -38.15 28.67
C SER A 451 -25.52 -38.83 28.46
N LEU A 452 -25.10 -39.65 29.44
CA LEU A 452 -23.87 -40.45 29.32
C LEU A 452 -23.87 -41.30 28.03
N ASN A 453 -25.04 -41.84 27.68
CA ASN A 453 -25.25 -42.62 26.47
C ASN A 453 -24.91 -41.80 25.20
N ARG A 454 -25.34 -40.53 25.12
CA ARG A 454 -25.01 -39.64 24.00
C ARG A 454 -23.50 -39.43 23.90
N ARG A 455 -22.83 -39.05 24.99
CA ARG A 455 -21.37 -38.84 25.01
C ARG A 455 -20.61 -40.07 24.51
N THR A 456 -20.92 -41.26 25.02
CA THR A 456 -20.27 -42.51 24.57
C THR A 456 -20.52 -42.80 23.08
N ARG A 457 -21.73 -42.53 22.57
CA ARG A 457 -22.03 -42.70 21.15
C ARG A 457 -21.35 -41.66 20.27
N VAL A 458 -21.24 -40.40 20.72
CA VAL A 458 -20.51 -39.33 20.03
C VAL A 458 -19.04 -39.71 19.87
N THR A 459 -18.34 -40.07 20.96
CA THR A 459 -16.94 -40.52 20.89
C THR A 459 -16.76 -41.72 19.97
N ARG A 460 -17.69 -42.69 19.99
CA ARG A 460 -17.63 -43.84 19.08
C ARG A 460 -17.85 -43.43 17.62
N TRP A 461 -18.82 -42.57 17.36
CA TRP A 461 -19.14 -42.07 16.03
C TRP A 461 -17.97 -41.28 15.46
N VAL A 462 -17.39 -40.35 16.22
CA VAL A 462 -16.20 -39.58 15.80
C VAL A 462 -15.06 -40.52 15.45
N LYS A 463 -14.76 -41.52 16.30
CA LYS A 463 -13.75 -42.55 15.98
C LYS A 463 -14.05 -43.33 14.69
N GLY A 464 -15.33 -43.57 14.38
CA GLY A 464 -15.76 -44.27 13.17
C GLY A 464 -15.72 -43.40 11.90
N VAL A 465 -15.82 -42.07 12.02
CA VAL A 465 -15.76 -41.15 10.87
C VAL A 465 -14.36 -40.64 10.54
N VAL A 466 -13.45 -40.65 11.52
CA VAL A 466 -12.05 -40.20 11.37
C VAL A 466 -11.35 -40.97 10.26
N THR A 467 -10.61 -40.26 9.42
CA THR A 467 -9.77 -40.86 8.40
C THR A 467 -8.73 -41.75 9.08
N PRO A 468 -8.66 -43.06 8.75
CA PRO A 468 -7.63 -43.94 9.29
C PRO A 468 -6.25 -43.35 9.04
N GLN A 469 -5.38 -43.36 10.05
CA GLN A 469 -3.98 -43.05 9.84
C GLN A 469 -3.42 -44.15 8.94
N ALA A 470 -3.18 -43.83 7.68
CA ALA A 470 -2.28 -44.64 6.88
C ALA A 470 -0.87 -44.38 7.43
N ASP A 471 -0.10 -45.43 7.70
CA ASP A 471 1.35 -45.38 7.85
C ASP A 471 1.99 -45.03 6.49
N THR A 472 1.58 -43.91 5.90
CA THR A 472 2.15 -43.42 4.65
C THR A 472 3.57 -42.97 4.93
N PRO A 473 4.59 -43.52 4.23
CA PRO A 473 5.97 -43.13 4.44
C PRO A 473 6.12 -41.62 4.19
N HIS A 474 6.92 -40.96 5.04
CA HIS A 474 7.20 -39.53 4.99
C HIS A 474 7.45 -39.07 3.54
N PRO A 475 6.87 -37.95 3.06
CA PRO A 475 7.05 -37.51 1.67
C PRO A 475 8.49 -37.20 1.29
N MET A 476 9.32 -36.69 2.21
CA MET A 476 10.78 -36.64 2.06
C MET A 476 11.37 -38.02 1.89
N ALA A 477 10.83 -39.04 2.57
CA ALA A 477 11.23 -40.40 2.35
C ALA A 477 10.82 -40.93 0.98
N PHE A 478 9.65 -40.56 0.48
CA PHE A 478 9.22 -40.88 -0.88
C PHE A 478 10.04 -40.13 -1.94
N ALA A 479 10.23 -38.82 -1.79
CA ALA A 479 11.00 -37.96 -2.69
C ALA A 479 12.49 -38.30 -2.68
N ALA A 480 13.10 -38.55 -1.51
CA ALA A 480 14.48 -39.03 -1.41
C ALA A 480 14.64 -40.43 -2.02
N LEU A 481 13.64 -41.31 -1.87
CA LEU A 481 13.63 -42.63 -2.51
C LEU A 481 13.49 -42.51 -4.04
N VAL A 482 12.66 -41.59 -4.55
CA VAL A 482 12.51 -41.29 -5.99
C VAL A 482 13.75 -40.62 -6.56
N MET A 483 14.42 -39.76 -5.79
CA MET A 483 15.62 -39.01 -6.19
C MET A 483 16.93 -39.76 -5.91
N GLY A 484 16.88 -40.95 -5.29
CA GLY A 484 18.05 -41.77 -4.95
C GLY A 484 18.97 -41.15 -3.90
N LEU A 485 18.47 -40.23 -3.06
CA LEU A 485 19.25 -39.55 -2.03
C LEU A 485 19.30 -40.41 -0.75
N PRO A 486 20.48 -40.68 -0.18
CA PRO A 486 20.59 -41.40 1.08
C PRO A 486 20.04 -40.56 2.24
N PHE A 487 19.23 -41.19 3.08
CA PHE A 487 18.68 -40.55 4.28
C PHE A 487 19.80 -40.11 5.25
N PRO A 488 19.73 -38.92 5.84
CA PRO A 488 20.53 -38.58 7.00
C PRO A 488 20.21 -39.56 8.14
N PRO A 489 21.20 -40.27 8.71
CA PRO A 489 20.96 -41.15 9.84
C PRO A 489 20.57 -40.29 11.06
N GLY A 490 19.35 -40.47 11.57
CA GLY A 490 18.86 -39.77 12.78
C GLY A 490 17.47 -39.15 12.67
N VAL A 491 16.84 -39.13 11.50
CA VAL A 491 15.42 -38.77 11.36
C VAL A 491 14.58 -40.01 11.68
N GLU A 492 14.48 -40.35 12.97
CA GLU A 492 13.57 -41.41 13.40
C GLU A 492 12.14 -41.00 13.05
N ALA A 493 11.36 -41.95 12.52
CA ALA A 493 9.99 -41.81 12.03
C ALA A 493 8.94 -41.47 13.11
N SER A 494 9.36 -40.85 14.21
CA SER A 494 8.56 -40.54 15.40
C SER A 494 8.00 -39.11 15.39
N ASP A 495 8.46 -38.23 14.52
CA ASP A 495 7.76 -36.99 14.20
C ASP A 495 7.30 -37.09 12.75
N GLU A 496 5.98 -37.26 12.58
CA GLU A 496 5.27 -37.16 11.30
C GLU A 496 5.61 -35.80 10.68
N GLY A 497 6.67 -35.75 9.87
CA GLY A 497 7.10 -34.53 9.19
C GLY A 497 5.98 -34.01 8.29
N ASP A 498 5.26 -33.02 8.80
CA ASP A 498 4.19 -32.31 8.12
C ASP A 498 4.75 -31.69 6.84
N MET A 499 4.36 -32.24 5.69
CA MET A 499 4.68 -31.70 4.37
C MET A 499 4.33 -30.21 4.27
N LEU A 500 3.32 -29.77 5.03
CA LEU A 500 2.84 -28.40 5.03
C LEU A 500 3.55 -27.49 6.03
N GLY A 501 4.26 -28.04 7.02
CA GLY A 501 5.12 -27.26 7.92
C GLY A 501 6.34 -26.67 7.20
N PHE A 502 6.73 -27.22 6.05
CA PHE A 502 7.78 -26.65 5.21
C PHE A 502 7.36 -25.34 4.52
N PHE A 503 6.06 -25.10 4.34
CA PHE A 503 5.55 -23.81 3.84
C PHE A 503 5.49 -22.73 4.94
N GLU A 504 5.78 -23.05 6.20
CA GLU A 504 5.91 -22.05 7.28
C GLU A 504 7.27 -21.35 7.29
N VAL A 505 8.24 -21.80 6.49
CA VAL A 505 9.61 -21.26 6.52
C VAL A 505 9.68 -19.82 5.95
N ASP A 506 8.73 -19.43 5.08
CA ASP A 506 8.58 -18.06 4.59
C ASP A 506 7.09 -17.64 4.60
N GLY A 507 6.53 -17.46 5.80
CA GLY A 507 5.14 -17.01 6.00
C GLY A 507 4.83 -15.61 5.42
N ASP A 508 5.85 -14.86 5.01
CA ASP A 508 5.69 -13.52 4.45
C ASP A 508 5.91 -13.47 2.93
N ASP A 509 6.14 -14.60 2.26
CA ASP A 509 6.33 -14.63 0.80
C ASP A 509 4.97 -14.48 0.06
N PRO A 510 4.72 -13.37 -0.64
CA PRO A 510 3.48 -13.15 -1.39
C PRO A 510 3.29 -14.15 -2.54
N GLU A 511 4.36 -14.69 -3.13
CA GLU A 511 4.25 -15.68 -4.22
C GLU A 511 3.73 -17.04 -3.71
N GLY A 512 3.96 -17.34 -2.42
CA GLY A 512 3.47 -18.55 -1.77
C GLY A 512 2.04 -18.46 -1.24
N GLU A 513 1.36 -17.31 -1.33
CA GLU A 513 0.03 -17.11 -0.74
C GLU A 513 -1.04 -17.98 -1.41
N ASP A 514 -1.04 -18.07 -2.75
CA ASP A 514 -2.00 -18.91 -3.49
C ASP A 514 -1.88 -20.39 -3.07
N LEU A 515 -0.66 -20.89 -2.88
CA LEU A 515 -0.40 -22.25 -2.41
C LEU A 515 -0.84 -22.43 -0.95
N ARG A 516 -0.59 -21.42 -0.11
CA ARG A 516 -1.02 -21.45 1.30
C ARG A 516 -2.54 -21.48 1.41
N GLU A 517 -3.26 -20.71 0.62
CA GLU A 517 -4.73 -20.74 0.59
C GLU A 517 -5.26 -22.05 -0.01
N GLU A 518 -4.56 -22.67 -0.98
CA GLU A 518 -4.93 -24.00 -1.51
C GLU A 518 -4.81 -25.11 -0.44
N PHE A 519 -3.73 -25.11 0.35
CA PHE A 519 -3.46 -26.18 1.34
C PHE A 519 -3.98 -25.89 2.75
N ARG A 520 -4.08 -24.62 3.14
CA ARG A 520 -4.48 -24.13 4.46
C ARG A 520 -5.41 -22.92 4.31
N PRO A 521 -6.59 -23.09 3.71
CA PRO A 521 -7.51 -22.00 3.48
C PRO A 521 -7.91 -21.32 4.80
N THR A 522 -8.01 -20.00 4.78
CA THR A 522 -8.40 -19.17 5.94
C THR A 522 -9.92 -19.20 6.19
N ILE A 523 -10.50 -20.40 6.26
CA ILE A 523 -11.97 -20.64 6.29
C ILE A 523 -12.67 -19.87 7.42
N LYS A 524 -12.07 -19.83 8.62
CA LYS A 524 -12.62 -19.09 9.78
C LYS A 524 -12.75 -17.60 9.48
N ALA A 525 -11.67 -16.97 9.03
CA ALA A 525 -11.64 -15.55 8.71
C ALA A 525 -12.62 -15.22 7.57
N ARG A 526 -12.63 -16.04 6.51
CA ARG A 526 -13.59 -15.91 5.40
C ARG A 526 -15.05 -16.01 5.86
N LEU A 527 -15.39 -17.00 6.70
CA LEU A 527 -16.74 -17.14 7.23
C LEU A 527 -17.13 -15.92 8.07
N GLN A 528 -16.26 -15.50 8.99
CA GLN A 528 -16.53 -14.37 9.89
C GLN A 528 -16.71 -13.07 9.10
N GLY A 529 -15.81 -12.75 8.17
CA GLY A 529 -15.92 -11.55 7.32
C GLY A 529 -17.22 -11.50 6.51
N TRP A 530 -17.64 -12.64 5.93
CA TRP A 530 -18.92 -12.70 5.21
C TRP A 530 -20.14 -12.66 6.12
N VAL A 531 -20.07 -13.22 7.33
CA VAL A 531 -21.14 -13.08 8.33
C VAL A 531 -21.28 -11.64 8.78
N ASP A 532 -20.17 -10.95 9.05
CA ASP A 532 -20.17 -9.55 9.49
C ASP A 532 -20.67 -8.62 8.37
N THR A 533 -20.22 -8.86 7.13
CA THR A 533 -20.75 -8.19 5.94
C THR A 533 -22.25 -8.41 5.79
N ALA A 534 -22.75 -9.65 5.97
CA ALA A 534 -24.18 -9.93 5.94
C ALA A 534 -24.94 -9.20 7.06
N VAL A 535 -24.37 -9.08 8.27
CA VAL A 535 -25.02 -8.34 9.36
C VAL A 535 -25.13 -6.85 9.04
N ALA A 536 -24.14 -6.28 8.36
CA ALA A 536 -24.13 -4.86 7.97
C ALA A 536 -25.16 -4.51 6.89
N ILE A 537 -25.58 -5.48 6.07
CA ILE A 537 -26.47 -5.26 4.93
C ILE A 537 -27.94 -5.38 5.32
N ASN A 538 -28.75 -4.45 4.80
CA ASN A 538 -30.21 -4.49 4.92
C ASN A 538 -30.78 -5.78 4.30
N GLY A 539 -31.41 -6.62 5.12
CA GLY A 539 -31.96 -7.92 4.71
C GLY A 539 -31.01 -9.11 4.95
N GLY A 540 -29.75 -8.84 5.31
CA GLY A 540 -28.77 -9.88 5.58
C GLY A 540 -29.09 -10.80 6.78
N PRO A 541 -29.76 -10.37 7.87
CA PRO A 541 -30.21 -11.29 8.92
C PRO A 541 -31.15 -12.41 8.41
N ALA A 542 -32.01 -12.11 7.43
CA ALA A 542 -32.87 -13.12 6.81
C ALA A 542 -32.07 -14.08 5.91
N LEU A 543 -31.07 -13.54 5.19
CA LEU A 543 -30.12 -14.34 4.43
C LEU A 543 -29.34 -15.31 5.33
N LEU A 544 -28.81 -14.85 6.47
CA LEU A 544 -28.05 -15.70 7.38
C LEU A 544 -28.88 -16.88 7.92
N LEU A 545 -30.18 -16.68 8.17
CA LEU A 545 -31.08 -17.78 8.55
C LEU A 545 -31.30 -18.77 7.40
N LYS A 546 -31.38 -18.29 6.15
CA LYS A 546 -31.47 -19.13 4.94
C LYS A 546 -30.19 -19.95 4.74
N VAL A 547 -29.02 -19.32 4.88
CA VAL A 547 -27.71 -19.99 4.83
C VAL A 547 -27.59 -21.02 5.93
N TYR A 548 -27.93 -20.67 7.18
CA TYR A 548 -27.96 -21.61 8.31
C TYR A 548 -28.84 -22.84 8.01
N ALA A 549 -30.03 -22.65 7.45
CA ALA A 549 -30.90 -23.76 7.10
C ALA A 549 -30.25 -24.71 6.08
N LYS A 550 -29.53 -24.18 5.08
CA LYS A 550 -28.78 -24.98 4.10
C LYS A 550 -27.57 -25.68 4.72
N VAL A 551 -26.74 -24.95 5.48
CA VAL A 551 -25.57 -25.48 6.21
C VAL A 551 -25.94 -26.68 7.07
N ILE A 552 -27.06 -26.59 7.80
CA ILE A 552 -27.52 -27.65 8.68
C ILE A 552 -28.08 -28.88 7.94
N VAL A 553 -28.52 -28.71 6.69
CA VAL A 553 -28.90 -29.83 5.81
C VAL A 553 -27.65 -30.52 5.28
N ASP A 554 -26.66 -29.75 4.83
CA ASP A 554 -25.42 -30.29 4.25
C ASP A 554 -24.48 -30.89 5.30
N LEU A 555 -24.45 -30.30 6.51
CA LEU A 555 -23.53 -30.62 7.61
C LEU A 555 -24.32 -30.84 8.91
N PRO A 556 -25.07 -31.95 9.02
CA PRO A 556 -26.01 -32.17 10.13
C PRO A 556 -25.35 -32.28 11.51
N PHE A 557 -24.04 -32.58 11.58
CA PHE A 557 -23.29 -32.69 12.83
C PHE A 557 -23.20 -31.36 13.57
N LEU A 558 -23.27 -30.22 12.85
CA LEU A 558 -23.26 -28.87 13.44
C LEU A 558 -24.48 -28.59 14.35
N LYS A 559 -25.51 -29.46 14.34
CA LYS A 559 -26.64 -29.37 15.28
C LYS A 559 -26.24 -29.69 16.73
N GLY A 560 -25.21 -30.53 16.93
CA GLY A 560 -24.72 -30.94 18.25
C GLY A 560 -23.37 -30.29 18.57
N SER A 561 -23.33 -29.39 19.56
CA SER A 561 -22.08 -28.76 20.00
C SER A 561 -21.06 -29.77 20.51
N ASP A 562 -21.54 -30.78 21.25
CA ASP A 562 -20.76 -31.92 21.76
C ASP A 562 -20.13 -32.76 20.64
N VAL A 563 -20.79 -32.88 19.48
CA VAL A 563 -20.22 -33.58 18.31
C VAL A 563 -19.07 -32.78 17.72
N VAL A 564 -19.24 -31.46 17.57
CA VAL A 564 -18.20 -30.58 17.02
C VAL A 564 -16.99 -30.48 17.95
N GLU A 565 -17.22 -30.42 19.26
CA GLU A 565 -16.15 -30.42 20.28
C GLU A 565 -15.32 -31.69 20.23
N GLU A 566 -15.96 -32.87 20.14
CA GLU A 566 -15.25 -34.14 20.02
C GLU A 566 -14.49 -34.24 18.68
N MET A 567 -15.07 -33.74 17.58
CA MET A 567 -14.38 -33.66 16.29
C MET A 567 -13.15 -32.75 16.35
N SER A 568 -13.28 -31.56 16.95
CA SER A 568 -12.18 -30.60 17.13
C SER A 568 -11.07 -31.18 18.02
N ALA A 569 -11.43 -31.76 19.17
CA ALA A 569 -10.49 -32.42 20.07
C ALA A 569 -9.73 -33.57 19.40
N ARG A 570 -10.33 -34.22 18.40
CA ARG A 570 -9.68 -35.32 17.68
C ARG A 570 -8.63 -34.86 16.66
N ILE A 571 -8.72 -33.62 16.19
CA ILE A 571 -7.80 -33.05 15.19
C ILE A 571 -6.88 -31.98 15.78
N SER A 572 -7.16 -31.48 16.99
CA SER A 572 -6.36 -30.45 17.68
C SER A 572 -4.93 -30.89 17.96
N ASP A 573 -4.70 -32.19 18.09
CA ASP A 573 -3.37 -32.77 18.29
C ASP A 573 -2.48 -32.69 17.03
N ARG A 574 -3.01 -32.22 15.90
CA ARG A 574 -2.31 -32.13 14.61
C ARG A 574 -2.15 -30.67 14.17
N PRO A 575 -0.93 -30.11 14.23
CA PRO A 575 -0.69 -28.73 13.80
C PRO A 575 -1.16 -28.42 12.38
N SER A 576 -0.95 -29.37 11.46
CA SER A 576 -1.39 -29.30 10.06
C SER A 576 -2.90 -29.15 9.85
N LYS A 577 -3.71 -29.41 10.89
CA LYS A 577 -5.18 -29.37 10.86
C LYS A 577 -5.77 -28.27 11.75
N HIS A 578 -4.97 -27.36 12.29
CA HIS A 578 -5.48 -26.23 13.07
C HIS A 578 -6.52 -25.41 12.31
N HIS A 579 -6.27 -25.10 11.02
CA HIS A 579 -7.22 -24.37 10.17
C HIS A 579 -8.62 -25.05 10.08
N VAL A 580 -8.68 -26.39 10.13
CA VAL A 580 -9.94 -27.15 10.14
C VAL A 580 -10.62 -27.08 11.50
N SER A 581 -9.83 -27.12 12.58
CA SER A 581 -10.34 -26.96 13.96
C SER A 581 -10.93 -25.57 14.17
N ASP A 582 -10.22 -24.53 13.73
CA ASP A 582 -10.67 -23.15 13.78
C ASP A 582 -11.96 -22.94 12.99
N ALA A 583 -12.04 -23.56 11.81
CA ALA A 583 -13.26 -23.55 11.00
C ALA A 583 -14.43 -24.26 11.72
N LEU A 584 -14.21 -25.43 12.34
CA LEU A 584 -15.24 -26.15 13.11
C LEU A 584 -15.82 -25.27 14.22
N GLU A 585 -14.96 -24.57 14.96
CA GLU A 585 -15.37 -23.64 16.00
C GLU A 585 -16.19 -22.47 15.44
N ALA A 586 -15.71 -21.84 14.37
CA ALA A 586 -16.40 -20.72 13.73
C ALA A 586 -17.80 -21.11 13.20
N PHE A 587 -17.92 -22.28 12.57
CA PHE A 587 -19.22 -22.81 12.12
C PHE A 587 -20.14 -23.19 13.28
N ARG A 588 -19.60 -23.71 14.39
CA ARG A 588 -20.36 -23.97 15.63
C ARG A 588 -20.95 -22.67 16.18
N GLU A 589 -20.12 -21.64 16.34
CA GLU A 589 -20.53 -20.32 16.84
C GLU A 589 -21.60 -19.68 15.94
N PHE A 590 -21.38 -19.73 14.62
CA PHE A 590 -22.36 -19.28 13.64
C PHE A 590 -23.71 -19.99 13.82
N CYS A 591 -23.71 -21.32 13.88
CA CYS A 591 -24.93 -22.12 14.04
C CYS A 591 -25.63 -21.86 15.38
N GLU A 592 -24.87 -21.68 16.47
CA GLU A 592 -25.42 -21.29 17.77
C GLU A 592 -26.09 -19.92 17.73
N LYS A 593 -25.41 -18.92 17.18
CA LYS A 593 -25.95 -17.55 17.03
C LYS A 593 -27.26 -17.57 16.24
N GLN A 594 -27.31 -18.31 15.12
CA GLN A 594 -28.52 -18.40 14.30
C GLN A 594 -29.65 -19.18 15.00
N ARG A 595 -29.34 -20.25 15.76
CA ARG A 595 -30.35 -20.96 16.59
C ARG A 595 -30.98 -20.03 17.63
N ARG A 596 -30.16 -19.26 18.34
CA ARG A 596 -30.63 -18.28 19.35
C ARG A 596 -31.51 -17.22 18.69
N ASN A 597 -31.10 -16.69 17.53
CA ASN A 597 -31.89 -15.72 16.77
C ASN A 597 -33.25 -16.28 16.34
N LEU A 598 -33.28 -17.52 15.85
CA LEU A 598 -34.50 -18.20 15.44
C LEU A 598 -35.46 -18.44 16.63
N ALA A 599 -34.93 -18.82 17.80
CA ALA A 599 -35.70 -18.97 19.02
C ALA A 599 -36.32 -17.64 19.48
N LEU A 600 -35.54 -16.56 19.45
CA LEU A 600 -36.00 -15.20 19.78
C LEU A 600 -37.08 -14.72 18.79
N ALA A 601 -36.90 -14.95 17.49
CA ALA A 601 -37.89 -14.59 16.47
C ALA A 601 -39.22 -15.35 16.67
N ARG A 602 -39.16 -16.66 16.96
CA ARG A 602 -40.35 -17.46 17.30
C ARG A 602 -41.03 -16.97 18.58
N GLY A 603 -40.26 -16.62 19.61
CA GLY A 603 -40.78 -16.06 20.86
C GLY A 603 -41.46 -14.70 20.67
N LYS A 604 -40.92 -13.83 19.81
CA LYS A 604 -41.57 -12.56 19.44
C LYS A 604 -42.86 -12.79 18.65
N ALA A 605 -42.84 -13.71 17.68
CA ALA A 605 -44.01 -14.03 16.87
C ALA A 605 -45.15 -14.65 17.70
N SER A 606 -44.84 -15.54 18.65
CA SER A 606 -45.85 -16.13 19.54
C SER A 606 -46.47 -15.08 20.47
N ARG A 607 -45.67 -14.15 21.00
CA ARG A 607 -46.16 -13.01 21.81
C ARG A 607 -47.04 -12.05 20.99
N ALA A 608 -46.65 -11.72 19.76
CA ALA A 608 -47.45 -10.89 18.87
C ALA A 608 -48.80 -11.55 18.51
N LYS A 609 -48.81 -12.87 18.25
CA LYS A 609 -50.04 -13.64 18.03
C LYS A 609 -50.93 -13.68 19.27
N ALA A 610 -50.35 -13.85 20.46
CA ALA A 610 -51.09 -13.81 21.72
C ALA A 610 -51.71 -12.42 21.98
N ALA A 611 -50.97 -11.34 21.69
CA ALA A 611 -51.46 -9.96 21.83
C ALA A 611 -52.60 -9.63 20.84
N ALA A 612 -52.49 -10.09 19.59
CA ALA A 612 -53.55 -9.92 18.57
C ALA A 612 -54.82 -10.74 18.88
N THR A 613 -54.66 -11.90 19.52
CA THR A 613 -55.79 -12.71 19.98
C THR A 613 -56.49 -12.05 21.18
N ALA A 614 -55.72 -11.44 22.09
CA ALA A 614 -56.25 -10.72 23.24
C ALA A 614 -56.98 -9.41 22.87
N SER A 615 -56.55 -8.69 21.83
CA SER A 615 -57.25 -7.50 21.33
C SER A 615 -58.56 -7.83 20.60
N THR A 616 -58.63 -8.99 19.94
CA THR A 616 -59.85 -9.46 19.25
C THR A 616 -60.92 -9.96 20.24
N SER A 617 -60.53 -10.52 21.38
CA SER A 617 -61.46 -10.91 22.45
C SER A 617 -62.06 -9.75 23.26
N ARG A 618 -61.53 -8.52 23.13
CA ARG A 618 -62.04 -7.35 23.85
C ARG A 618 -63.11 -6.54 23.08
N ALA A 619 -63.30 -6.81 21.79
CA ALA A 619 -64.34 -6.18 20.97
C ALA A 619 -65.71 -6.91 21.02
N GLY A 620 -65.80 -8.07 21.69
CA GLY A 620 -67.01 -8.91 21.73
C GLY A 620 -67.92 -8.76 22.95
N MET A 621 -67.57 -7.94 23.95
CA MET A 621 -68.38 -7.74 25.16
C MET A 621 -68.62 -6.27 25.44
N SER A 622 -69.60 -5.68 24.76
CA SER A 622 -70.27 -4.43 25.19
C SER A 622 -71.64 -4.28 24.53
N ARG A 623 -72.67 -4.88 25.12
CA ARG A 623 -74.07 -4.47 24.92
C ARG A 623 -74.92 -4.89 26.13
N THR A 624 -75.23 -3.94 27.02
CA THR A 624 -76.59 -3.45 27.39
C THR A 624 -76.56 -2.67 28.71
N GLY A 625 -77.07 -1.43 28.72
CA GLY A 625 -77.49 -0.72 29.95
C GLY A 625 -77.23 0.79 29.95
N PRO A 626 -78.25 1.68 30.14
CA PRO A 626 -78.23 3.08 29.67
C PRO A 626 -77.92 4.11 30.76
N GLY A 627 -77.53 5.34 30.37
CA GLY A 627 -77.48 6.48 31.29
C GLY A 627 -76.84 7.74 30.70
N SER A 628 -77.64 8.80 30.60
CA SER A 628 -77.34 10.14 30.10
C SER A 628 -76.14 10.84 30.75
N GLY A 629 -75.51 11.78 30.02
CA GLY A 629 -74.70 12.84 30.61
C GLY A 629 -73.74 13.51 29.62
N ALA A 630 -74.03 14.76 29.29
CA ALA A 630 -73.25 15.64 28.41
C ALA A 630 -71.87 16.02 28.97
N THR A 631 -70.87 16.27 28.11
CA THR A 631 -70.37 17.62 27.70
C THR A 631 -69.04 17.55 26.94
N SER A 632 -68.96 18.40 25.90
CA SER A 632 -67.81 19.04 25.22
C SER A 632 -66.36 18.56 25.46
N SER A 633 -65.64 18.31 24.36
CA SER A 633 -64.51 19.16 23.91
C SER A 633 -63.89 18.67 22.59
N VAL A 634 -63.70 19.63 21.68
CA VAL A 634 -62.92 19.65 20.42
C VAL A 634 -61.44 19.92 20.85
N PRO A 635 -60.32 19.60 20.12
CA PRO A 635 -60.16 19.86 18.67
C PRO A 635 -59.15 19.05 17.80
N HIS A 636 -59.28 19.28 16.48
CA HIS A 636 -58.24 19.50 15.42
C HIS A 636 -57.29 18.35 15.00
N THR A 637 -57.42 17.74 13.80
CA THR A 637 -57.10 18.11 12.38
C THR A 637 -55.73 17.60 11.88
N ALA A 638 -55.76 16.83 10.78
CA ALA A 638 -54.84 16.85 9.62
C ALA A 638 -55.24 15.68 8.69
N SER A 639 -56.06 15.87 7.65
CA SER A 639 -55.70 16.38 6.31
C SER A 639 -54.83 15.41 5.49
N GLN A 640 -55.49 14.56 4.70
CA GLN A 640 -54.96 13.95 3.48
C GLN A 640 -54.82 15.02 2.38
N PRO A 641 -53.91 14.86 1.41
CA PRO A 641 -54.11 15.43 0.08
C PRO A 641 -54.46 14.34 -0.93
N THR A 642 -55.62 14.54 -1.55
CA THR A 642 -56.04 13.99 -2.84
C THR A 642 -55.26 14.64 -3.98
N LEU A 643 -54.85 13.80 -4.92
CA LEU A 643 -54.42 14.14 -6.28
C LEU A 643 -55.55 14.79 -7.07
N ASP A 644 -55.20 15.76 -7.92
CA ASP A 644 -55.84 15.98 -9.23
C ASP A 644 -54.90 16.78 -10.16
N PRO A 645 -55.14 16.78 -11.49
CA PRO A 645 -54.09 16.85 -12.50
C PRO A 645 -54.17 18.07 -13.46
N ILE A 646 -53.07 18.27 -14.21
CA ILE A 646 -52.92 18.90 -15.55
C ILE A 646 -53.31 20.39 -15.71
N GLU A 647 -52.36 21.21 -16.15
CA GLU A 647 -52.48 22.02 -17.38
C GLU A 647 -51.12 22.61 -17.80
N ASP A 648 -50.84 22.50 -19.10
CA ASP A 648 -49.75 23.12 -19.85
C ASP A 648 -49.84 24.67 -19.84
N VAL A 649 -48.71 25.36 -20.06
CA VAL A 649 -48.46 26.31 -21.17
C VAL A 649 -47.24 27.21 -20.87
N ASP A 650 -46.39 27.30 -21.91
CA ASP A 650 -45.21 28.13 -22.21
C ASP A 650 -43.86 27.85 -21.53
#